data_AF-A0AAF0F5M0-F1
#
_entry.id   AF-A0AAF0F5M0-F1
#
_cell.length_a   1.000
_cell.length_b   1.000
_cell.length_c   1.000
_cell.angle_alpha   90.00
_cell.angle_beta   90.00
_cell.angle_gamma   90.00
#
_symmetry.space_group_name_H-M   'P 1'
#
loop_
_entity.id
_entity.type
_entity.pdbx_description
1 polymer ?
#
loop_
_entity_poly.entity_id
_entity_poly.type
_entity_poly.pdbx_seq_one_letter_code
_entity_poly.pdbx_strand_id
1 'polypeptide(L)'
;MAVHLPVLHFNDVYRVRQKVKGIEKALGADQFAAKINAIRETWGEKDQQCQRSVPSQPFVWDEHAQRDRKGLCVFSGDLYNPSVESSITRGAHMVPVINAMQVDVACLGNHDWDFGYPHLQTLMSQNNFPWLFSNVVDASWREDHSEQTPKMDPRDQQIQDTLPYFIMTVQGIKIACIGLVEEEWLDTVPGFPDQFEYRSMVDVAMHLSKELREGEEKVELIIAVTHCRMPNDVDIANALGAVRDTDPSSHGVDLILGGHDHIYYVGRGVHEYQGADYSMDMPGAEKDKNTFLIKSGTDFHDLSELEIVLSEPQDAVRRRTISSIKVQRHEVLPSDPSLPQLEEMLDHLMSRMSKSIGQPVAYSLTEWDARARSVRMDESPLGDFIADIILISMERSLRMQRAVHAPLDKEERAADCCLICGGSLRGDSVFGPGEITLANLLEIMPFEDPIIVKELTGQDIWDALENGFSAYPKQEGRFPQVAGLRVVWDSSKEPNKRVVSVDLLQQPFDGEIGTSSDSLRMKFRDQYVFVPGDENEDDDVVTVHRAAAKVKEPLQLDKKYRVVTRSYLCAGNDGYTALTRGKYIIDHEAGELMSTIVRKFLLGATYIWRWKQLRAQASAENDTSFASDTTGTPDVSFDTTAGSLREQVQRKVHLSSKTDTAVQRAVDLTHMPAHGAPPMKRRSSLQPPIVVDNSPVAIRDALFVAGHEHHSSYDSASRAYSYDRKNLNDNVSVDTKAVEQQARQGADNLAVVLAMADGRLVDSARAS
;
A
#
# COMPACT_ATOMS: atom_id res chain seq x y z
N MET A 1 -18.34 38.78 -23.95
CA MET A 1 -18.90 37.42 -24.14
C MET A 1 -18.36 36.60 -22.99
N ALA A 2 -19.19 35.80 -22.33
CA ALA A 2 -18.72 34.92 -21.27
C ALA A 2 -17.58 34.02 -21.82
N VAL A 3 -16.45 33.99 -21.11
CA VAL A 3 -15.31 33.16 -21.50
C VAL A 3 -15.46 31.82 -20.80
N HIS A 4 -15.45 30.74 -21.57
CA HIS A 4 -15.54 29.37 -21.09
C HIS A 4 -14.14 28.76 -21.10
N LEU A 5 -13.64 28.39 -19.93
CA LEU A 5 -12.33 27.78 -19.74
C LEU A 5 -12.52 26.31 -19.33
N PRO A 6 -12.25 25.35 -20.23
CA PRO A 6 -12.29 23.94 -19.89
C PRO A 6 -10.97 23.50 -19.23
N VAL A 7 -11.07 22.72 -18.15
CA VAL A 7 -9.93 22.17 -17.40
C VAL A 7 -10.17 20.70 -17.07
N LEU A 8 -9.19 19.84 -17.36
CA LEU A 8 -9.13 18.46 -16.89
C LEU A 8 -8.22 18.37 -15.68
N HIS A 9 -8.62 17.61 -14.66
CA HIS A 9 -7.85 17.42 -13.44
C HIS A 9 -7.85 15.96 -12.98
N PHE A 10 -6.67 15.49 -12.59
CA PHE A 10 -6.46 14.20 -11.92
C PHE A 10 -5.24 14.23 -10.98
N ASN A 11 -5.12 13.24 -10.09
CA ASN A 11 -4.11 13.16 -9.02
C ASN A 11 -3.89 11.71 -8.59
N ASP A 12 -2.81 11.45 -7.83
CA ASP A 12 -2.52 10.18 -7.15
C ASP A 12 -2.63 8.97 -8.09
N VAL A 13 -1.68 8.79 -9.02
CA VAL A 13 -1.77 7.75 -10.04
C VAL A 13 -0.65 6.74 -9.92
N TYR A 14 -0.97 5.54 -9.45
CA TYR A 14 0.05 4.55 -9.10
C TYR A 14 0.06 3.35 -10.04
N ARG A 15 -1.12 2.82 -10.36
CA ARG A 15 -1.28 1.58 -11.10
C ARG A 15 -1.66 1.81 -12.54
N VAL A 16 -0.78 1.40 -13.46
CA VAL A 16 -1.05 1.49 -14.90
C VAL A 16 -2.09 0.48 -15.40
N ARG A 17 -2.28 -0.63 -14.68
CA ARG A 17 -3.26 -1.69 -14.98
C ARG A 17 -3.85 -2.24 -13.68
N GLN A 18 -5.17 -2.41 -13.66
CA GLN A 18 -5.91 -2.90 -12.51
C GLN A 18 -6.93 -3.96 -12.93
N LYS A 19 -6.94 -5.09 -12.22
CA LYS A 19 -7.93 -6.15 -12.46
C LYS A 19 -9.22 -5.80 -11.74
N VAL A 20 -10.33 -5.75 -12.48
CA VAL A 20 -11.67 -5.61 -11.90
C VAL A 20 -12.28 -7.00 -11.74
N LYS A 21 -12.78 -7.31 -10.54
CA LYS A 21 -13.36 -8.62 -10.21
C LYS A 21 -14.51 -8.96 -11.18
N GLY A 22 -14.40 -10.08 -11.88
CA GLY A 22 -15.42 -10.56 -12.82
C GLY A 22 -15.36 -9.97 -14.24
N ILE A 23 -14.34 -9.17 -14.57
CA ILE A 23 -14.15 -8.59 -15.92
C ILE A 23 -12.76 -9.01 -16.45
N GLU A 24 -12.71 -9.54 -17.68
CA GLU A 24 -11.46 -10.01 -18.29
C GLU A 24 -10.50 -8.86 -18.64
N LYS A 25 -11.03 -7.72 -19.12
CA LYS A 25 -10.20 -6.56 -19.50
C LYS A 25 -9.86 -5.75 -18.25
N ALA A 26 -8.57 -5.52 -18.02
CA ALA A 26 -8.09 -4.65 -16.97
C ALA A 26 -8.46 -3.18 -17.28
N LEU A 27 -8.74 -2.42 -16.22
CA LEU A 27 -8.78 -0.97 -16.28
C LEU A 27 -7.34 -0.44 -16.28
N GLY A 28 -7.06 0.63 -17.02
CA GLY A 28 -5.69 1.11 -17.12
C GLY A 28 -5.53 2.51 -17.68
N ALA A 29 -4.28 2.96 -17.61
CA ALA A 29 -3.87 4.30 -18.02
C ALA A 29 -4.04 4.56 -19.53
N ASP A 30 -4.09 3.52 -20.36
CA ASP A 30 -4.42 3.57 -21.79
C ASP A 30 -5.85 4.01 -22.07
N GLN A 31 -6.83 3.53 -21.30
CA GLN A 31 -8.21 3.97 -21.42
C GLN A 31 -8.38 5.39 -20.87
N PHE A 32 -7.70 5.69 -19.76
CA PHE A 32 -7.68 7.04 -19.19
C PHE A 32 -7.10 8.08 -20.16
N ALA A 33 -5.96 7.77 -20.79
CA ALA A 33 -5.35 8.64 -21.80
C ALA A 33 -6.25 8.82 -23.03
N ALA A 34 -6.89 7.76 -23.51
CA ALA A 34 -7.86 7.86 -24.60
C ALA A 34 -9.06 8.77 -24.23
N LYS A 35 -9.51 8.73 -22.98
CA LYS A 35 -10.60 9.57 -22.48
C LYS A 35 -10.20 11.05 -22.44
N ILE A 36 -8.99 11.37 -21.96
CA ILE A 36 -8.42 12.72 -22.03
C ILE A 36 -8.42 13.23 -23.48
N ASN A 37 -7.95 12.40 -24.42
CA ASN A 37 -7.89 12.77 -25.83
C ASN A 37 -9.29 13.03 -26.41
N ALA A 38 -10.26 12.15 -26.12
CA ALA A 38 -11.64 12.30 -26.59
C ALA A 38 -12.28 13.61 -26.08
N ILE A 39 -12.04 13.99 -24.82
CA ILE A 39 -12.54 15.24 -24.25
C ILE A 39 -11.87 16.45 -24.91
N ARG A 40 -10.54 16.43 -25.06
CA ARG A 40 -9.80 17.54 -25.71
C ARG A 40 -10.22 17.79 -27.16
N GLU A 41 -10.57 16.74 -27.90
CA GLU A 41 -11.12 16.87 -29.24
C GLU A 41 -12.40 17.71 -29.27
N THR A 42 -13.25 17.63 -28.22
CA THR A 42 -14.46 18.45 -28.10
C THR A 42 -14.16 19.95 -27.94
N TRP A 43 -12.99 20.28 -27.38
CA TRP A 43 -12.52 21.67 -27.25
C TRP A 43 -11.94 22.21 -28.57
N GLY A 44 -11.79 21.36 -29.59
CA GLY A 44 -11.16 21.69 -30.86
C GLY A 44 -9.62 21.59 -30.84
N GLU A 45 -9.03 21.01 -29.80
CA GLU A 45 -7.62 20.62 -29.80
C GLU A 45 -7.46 19.25 -30.47
N LYS A 46 -6.95 19.22 -31.69
CA LYS A 46 -6.70 17.95 -32.38
C LYS A 46 -5.50 17.23 -31.75
N ASP A 47 -5.53 15.90 -31.69
CA ASP A 47 -4.48 15.07 -31.10
C ASP A 47 -3.06 15.40 -31.62
N GLN A 48 -2.91 15.67 -32.92
CA GLN A 48 -1.65 16.11 -33.54
C GLN A 48 -1.08 17.44 -32.99
N GLN A 49 -1.93 18.29 -32.42
CA GLN A 49 -1.53 19.55 -31.76
C GLN A 49 -1.18 19.36 -30.28
N CYS A 50 -1.53 18.21 -29.71
CA CYS A 50 -1.29 17.89 -28.31
C CYS A 50 -0.11 16.93 -28.12
N GLN A 51 0.29 16.13 -29.11
CA GLN A 51 1.43 15.21 -29.01
C GLN A 51 2.77 15.96 -28.91
N ARG A 52 3.15 16.36 -27.70
CA ARG A 52 4.43 17.03 -27.43
C ARG A 52 5.52 16.01 -27.15
N SER A 53 6.66 16.27 -27.78
CA SER A 53 7.92 15.63 -27.43
C SER A 53 8.47 16.22 -26.13
N VAL A 54 9.32 15.46 -25.46
CA VAL A 54 10.17 15.97 -24.38
C VAL A 54 11.02 17.13 -24.94
N PRO A 55 11.21 18.23 -24.18
CA PRO A 55 12.07 19.32 -24.60
C PRO A 55 13.47 18.85 -25.01
N SER A 56 14.03 19.48 -26.04
CA SER A 56 15.39 19.16 -26.50
C SER A 56 16.47 19.51 -25.47
N GLN A 57 16.22 20.56 -24.67
CA GLN A 57 16.94 20.87 -23.45
C GLN A 57 15.97 20.67 -22.27
N PRO A 58 16.24 19.73 -21.35
CA PRO A 58 15.38 19.50 -20.20
C PRO A 58 15.13 20.79 -19.42
N PHE A 59 13.92 20.91 -18.87
CA PHE A 59 13.49 22.01 -18.00
C PHE A 59 13.41 23.40 -18.68
N VAL A 60 13.58 23.48 -20.00
CA VAL A 60 13.34 24.69 -20.79
C VAL A 60 11.93 24.64 -21.40
N TRP A 61 11.07 25.57 -20.97
CA TRP A 61 9.62 25.50 -21.24
C TRP A 61 9.07 26.62 -22.14
N ASP A 62 9.92 27.36 -22.85
CA ASP A 62 9.49 28.53 -23.65
C ASP A 62 8.48 28.16 -24.75
N GLU A 63 8.76 27.11 -25.52
CA GLU A 63 7.85 26.61 -26.57
C GLU A 63 6.53 26.14 -25.97
N HIS A 64 6.60 25.50 -24.80
CA HIS A 64 5.41 25.05 -24.08
C HIS A 64 4.58 26.23 -23.60
N ALA A 65 5.19 27.26 -23.01
CA ALA A 65 4.49 28.45 -22.51
C ALA A 65 3.73 29.18 -23.63
N GLN A 66 4.33 29.29 -24.82
CA GLN A 66 3.78 30.02 -25.97
C GLN A 66 2.72 29.24 -26.78
N ARG A 67 2.45 27.98 -26.44
CA ARG A 67 1.44 27.14 -27.11
C ARG A 67 0.05 27.78 -27.03
N ASP A 68 -0.67 27.83 -28.17
CA ASP A 68 -2.09 28.15 -28.20
C ASP A 68 -2.90 26.99 -27.59
N ARG A 69 -3.71 27.29 -26.57
CA ARG A 69 -4.50 26.31 -25.81
C ARG A 69 -5.98 26.65 -25.88
N LYS A 70 -6.82 25.63 -26.01
CA LYS A 70 -8.27 25.71 -25.85
C LYS A 70 -8.72 25.25 -24.46
N GLY A 71 -7.91 24.46 -23.76
CA GLY A 71 -8.14 24.08 -22.36
C GLY A 71 -6.83 23.71 -21.66
N LEU A 72 -6.95 23.20 -20.43
CA LEU A 72 -5.82 22.73 -19.62
C LEU A 72 -6.05 21.30 -19.16
N CYS A 73 -4.97 20.52 -19.06
CA CYS A 73 -4.95 19.27 -18.28
C CYS A 73 -3.92 19.42 -17.17
N VAL A 74 -4.33 19.27 -15.92
CA VAL A 74 -3.51 19.55 -14.74
C VAL A 74 -3.42 18.30 -13.87
N PHE A 75 -2.22 18.00 -13.39
CA PHE A 75 -1.94 16.84 -12.55
C PHE A 75 -1.42 17.26 -11.16
N SER A 76 -2.05 16.77 -10.09
CA SER A 76 -1.73 17.19 -8.72
C SER A 76 -0.87 16.18 -7.96
N GLY A 77 0.19 15.67 -8.60
CA GLY A 77 1.28 14.93 -7.93
C GLY A 77 1.00 13.46 -7.63
N ASP A 78 2.04 12.78 -7.13
CA ASP A 78 2.10 11.36 -6.84
C ASP A 78 2.00 10.49 -8.11
N LEU A 79 3.04 10.58 -8.93
CA LEU A 79 3.17 9.85 -10.19
C LEU A 79 4.00 8.58 -10.06
N TYR A 80 5.14 8.63 -9.35
CA TYR A 80 6.18 7.62 -9.56
C TYR A 80 6.10 6.39 -8.64
N ASN A 81 5.41 6.48 -7.50
CA ASN A 81 5.31 5.42 -6.49
C ASN A 81 3.99 5.58 -5.71
N PRO A 82 3.37 4.53 -5.11
CA PRO A 82 3.79 3.13 -5.07
C PRO A 82 2.97 2.17 -5.93
N SER A 83 3.67 1.35 -6.70
CA SER A 83 3.12 0.21 -7.45
C SER A 83 4.14 -0.92 -7.53
N VAL A 84 3.72 -2.07 -8.03
CA VAL A 84 4.66 -3.19 -8.27
C VAL A 84 5.64 -2.82 -9.38
N GLU A 85 5.14 -2.10 -10.39
CA GLU A 85 5.89 -1.53 -11.49
C GLU A 85 6.92 -0.53 -10.99
N SER A 86 6.56 0.37 -10.07
CA SER A 86 7.50 1.34 -9.50
C SER A 86 8.58 0.66 -8.68
N SER A 87 8.26 -0.40 -7.95
CA SER A 87 9.23 -1.16 -7.14
C SER A 87 10.32 -1.81 -8.02
N ILE A 88 9.98 -2.19 -9.25
CA ILE A 88 10.93 -2.79 -10.21
C ILE A 88 11.64 -1.74 -11.07
N THR A 89 10.89 -0.75 -11.55
CA THR A 89 11.39 0.24 -12.53
C THR A 89 11.86 1.54 -11.90
N ARG A 90 11.70 1.68 -10.58
CA ARG A 90 11.92 2.92 -9.83
C ARG A 90 11.17 4.09 -10.46
N GLY A 91 9.88 3.91 -10.74
CA GLY A 91 9.01 4.93 -11.35
C GLY A 91 9.18 5.17 -12.86
N ALA A 92 10.24 4.66 -13.51
CA ALA A 92 10.53 4.94 -14.93
C ALA A 92 9.41 4.50 -15.90
N HIS A 93 8.60 3.51 -15.51
CA HIS A 93 7.45 3.07 -16.29
C HIS A 93 6.37 4.16 -16.49
N MET A 94 6.26 5.12 -15.57
CA MET A 94 5.23 6.16 -15.62
C MET A 94 5.56 7.31 -16.57
N VAL A 95 6.84 7.53 -16.88
CA VAL A 95 7.29 8.58 -17.80
C VAL A 95 6.54 8.54 -19.15
N PRO A 96 6.51 7.42 -19.89
CA PRO A 96 5.77 7.38 -21.15
C PRO A 96 4.24 7.46 -20.95
N VAL A 97 3.72 6.98 -19.82
CA VAL A 97 2.29 7.01 -19.49
C VAL A 97 1.81 8.45 -19.32
N ILE A 98 2.46 9.23 -18.45
CA ILE A 98 2.06 10.62 -18.20
C ILE A 98 2.32 11.52 -19.41
N ASN A 99 3.38 11.24 -20.17
CA ASN A 99 3.67 11.98 -21.40
C ASN A 99 2.59 11.75 -22.45
N ALA A 100 2.01 10.55 -22.55
CA ALA A 100 0.90 10.26 -23.44
C ALA A 100 -0.38 11.04 -23.07
N MET A 101 -0.56 11.38 -21.80
CA MET A 101 -1.70 12.19 -21.31
C MET A 101 -1.54 13.69 -21.60
N GLN A 102 -0.33 14.12 -21.99
CA GLN A 102 -0.03 15.48 -22.40
C GLN A 102 -0.49 16.52 -21.35
N VAL A 103 -0.11 16.31 -20.09
CA VAL A 103 -0.38 17.23 -18.97
C VAL A 103 0.22 18.61 -19.25
N ASP A 104 -0.50 19.71 -19.01
CA ASP A 104 0.02 21.05 -19.22
C ASP A 104 0.94 21.52 -18.08
N VAL A 105 0.68 21.08 -16.86
CA VAL A 105 1.53 21.36 -15.69
C VAL A 105 1.22 20.38 -14.55
N ALA A 106 2.22 20.06 -13.73
CA ALA A 106 2.07 19.20 -12.57
C ALA A 106 2.65 19.80 -11.28
N CYS A 107 2.11 19.46 -10.13
CA CYS A 107 2.74 19.68 -8.82
C CYS A 107 3.43 18.40 -8.36
N LEU A 108 4.57 18.49 -7.68
CA LEU A 108 5.18 17.32 -7.02
C LEU A 108 4.33 16.87 -5.82
N GLY A 109 4.17 15.56 -5.68
CA GLY A 109 3.63 14.91 -4.49
C GLY A 109 4.70 14.26 -3.63
N ASN A 110 4.33 13.68 -2.50
CA ASN A 110 5.30 13.07 -1.57
C ASN A 110 5.95 11.83 -2.17
N HIS A 111 5.19 11.00 -2.89
CA HIS A 111 5.69 9.74 -3.42
C HIS A 111 6.55 9.90 -4.68
N ASP A 112 6.61 11.10 -5.27
CA ASP A 112 7.55 11.40 -6.35
C ASP A 112 9.02 11.38 -5.87
N TRP A 113 9.24 11.57 -4.56
CA TRP A 113 10.57 11.64 -3.94
C TRP A 113 11.09 10.30 -3.43
N ASP A 114 10.26 9.25 -3.38
CA ASP A 114 10.56 7.98 -2.69
C ASP A 114 11.84 7.28 -3.19
N PHE A 115 12.25 7.54 -4.43
CA PHE A 115 13.46 6.96 -5.03
C PHE A 115 14.70 7.85 -4.93
N GLY A 116 14.60 8.97 -4.21
CA GLY A 116 15.65 9.95 -3.97
C GLY A 116 15.70 11.07 -5.02
N TYR A 117 16.10 12.26 -4.59
CA TYR A 117 16.11 13.48 -5.40
C TYR A 117 16.91 13.37 -6.72
N PRO A 118 18.12 12.78 -6.78
CA PRO A 118 18.86 12.64 -8.04
C PRO A 118 18.13 11.78 -9.09
N HIS A 119 17.39 10.76 -8.64
CA HIS A 119 16.59 9.91 -9.51
C HIS A 119 15.32 10.63 -9.97
N LEU A 120 14.67 11.38 -9.07
CA LEU A 120 13.55 12.25 -9.42
C LEU A 120 13.92 13.24 -10.53
N GLN A 121 15.07 13.93 -10.43
CA GLN A 121 15.56 14.83 -11.49
C GLN A 121 15.69 14.10 -12.85
N THR A 122 16.18 12.87 -12.84
CA THR A 122 16.33 12.04 -14.04
C THR A 122 14.97 11.66 -14.66
N LEU A 123 13.95 11.42 -13.84
CA LEU A 123 12.60 11.12 -14.32
C LEU A 123 11.92 12.38 -14.86
N MET A 124 12.01 13.49 -14.13
CA MET A 124 11.46 14.79 -14.52
C MET A 124 12.06 15.29 -15.84
N SER A 125 13.36 15.06 -16.08
CA SER A 125 14.01 15.47 -17.33
C SER A 125 13.44 14.77 -18.57
N GLN A 126 12.69 13.69 -18.39
CA GLN A 126 12.07 12.90 -19.45
C GLN A 126 10.57 13.22 -19.61
N ASN A 127 10.03 14.20 -18.88
CA ASN A 127 8.66 14.64 -19.04
C ASN A 127 8.50 15.74 -20.08
N ASN A 128 7.32 15.80 -20.71
CA ASN A 128 6.96 16.84 -21.67
C ASN A 128 6.17 18.01 -21.04
N PHE A 129 6.26 18.18 -19.72
CA PHE A 129 5.58 19.22 -18.96
C PHE A 129 6.42 19.67 -17.75
N PRO A 130 6.21 20.92 -17.28
CA PRO A 130 6.90 21.44 -16.10
C PRO A 130 6.30 20.91 -14.79
N TRP A 131 7.20 20.72 -13.81
CA TRP A 131 6.87 20.41 -12.43
C TRP A 131 6.95 21.65 -11.54
N LEU A 132 5.94 21.85 -10.70
CA LEU A 132 5.81 22.97 -9.77
C LEU A 132 6.12 22.53 -8.34
N PHE A 133 6.82 23.40 -7.62
CA PHE A 133 7.15 23.21 -6.20
C PHE A 133 7.42 24.57 -5.53
N SER A 134 6.37 25.38 -5.36
CA SER A 134 6.46 26.82 -5.07
C SER A 134 6.88 27.17 -3.65
N ASN A 135 6.46 26.38 -2.67
CA ASN A 135 6.60 26.72 -1.25
C ASN A 135 7.63 25.87 -0.51
N VAL A 136 8.48 25.15 -1.25
CA VAL A 136 9.67 24.50 -0.70
C VAL A 136 10.86 25.02 -1.47
N VAL A 137 11.89 25.42 -0.73
CA VAL A 137 13.02 26.17 -1.26
C VAL A 137 14.33 25.51 -0.89
N ASP A 138 15.34 25.69 -1.73
CA ASP A 138 16.72 25.41 -1.39
C ASP A 138 17.25 26.55 -0.49
N ALA A 139 17.41 26.23 0.79
CA ALA A 139 17.91 27.11 1.83
C ALA A 139 19.38 26.87 2.14
N SER A 140 20.17 26.25 1.25
CA SER A 140 21.62 25.93 1.44
C SER A 140 22.51 27.11 1.86
N TRP A 141 22.00 28.35 1.77
CA TRP A 141 22.67 29.53 2.29
C TRP A 141 22.74 29.56 3.83
N ARG A 142 21.90 28.77 4.51
CA ARG A 142 21.90 28.63 5.97
C ARG A 142 23.01 27.70 6.43
N GLU A 143 23.69 28.08 7.51
CA GLU A 143 24.71 27.22 8.13
C GLU A 143 24.10 26.17 9.07
N ASP A 144 22.90 26.43 9.59
CA ASP A 144 22.17 25.57 10.52
C ASP A 144 20.73 25.36 10.05
N HIS A 145 20.41 24.11 9.75
CA HIS A 145 19.11 23.63 9.29
C HIS A 145 18.29 22.95 10.40
N SER A 146 18.79 22.94 11.65
CA SER A 146 18.09 22.30 12.77
C SER A 146 16.80 23.02 13.20
N GLU A 147 16.67 24.31 12.87
CA GLU A 147 15.47 25.11 13.12
C GLU A 147 14.88 25.61 11.80
N GLN A 148 13.86 24.93 11.26
CA GLN A 148 13.15 25.39 10.05
C GLN A 148 12.26 26.61 10.37
N THR A 149 12.04 27.47 9.37
CA THR A 149 11.15 28.63 9.48
C THR A 149 10.14 28.65 8.33
N PRO A 150 8.84 28.84 8.59
CA PRO A 150 7.84 28.94 7.53
C PRO A 150 7.89 30.30 6.80
N LYS A 151 8.73 31.25 7.26
CA LYS A 151 8.85 32.58 6.68
C LYS A 151 9.79 32.59 5.48
N MET A 152 9.37 33.27 4.41
CA MET A 152 10.19 33.48 3.20
C MET A 152 11.42 34.35 3.50
N ASP A 153 12.56 34.01 2.89
CA ASP A 153 13.79 34.81 2.90
C ASP A 153 14.20 35.16 1.46
N PRO A 154 14.65 36.40 1.16
CA PRO A 154 15.10 36.77 -0.19
C PRO A 154 16.28 35.97 -0.76
N ARG A 155 16.99 35.20 0.08
CA ARG A 155 18.10 34.32 -0.33
C ARG A 155 17.65 32.91 -0.69
N ASP A 156 16.39 32.57 -0.39
CA ASP A 156 15.79 31.30 -0.77
C ASP A 156 15.90 31.10 -2.29
N GLN A 157 16.30 29.91 -2.70
CA GLN A 157 16.40 29.55 -4.11
C GLN A 157 15.33 28.53 -4.46
N GLN A 158 14.84 28.56 -5.70
CA GLN A 158 13.99 27.49 -6.18
C GLN A 158 14.79 26.18 -6.24
N ILE A 159 14.17 25.07 -5.85
CA ILE A 159 14.76 23.74 -5.99
C ILE A 159 15.08 23.48 -7.47
N GLN A 160 16.30 23.01 -7.73
CA GLN A 160 16.76 22.76 -9.09
C GLN A 160 15.77 21.85 -9.86
N ASP A 161 15.55 22.19 -11.14
CA ASP A 161 14.69 21.47 -12.09
C ASP A 161 13.18 21.55 -11.81
N THR A 162 12.76 22.30 -10.78
CA THR A 162 11.35 22.65 -10.49
C THR A 162 11.08 24.13 -10.76
N LEU A 163 9.81 24.53 -10.86
CA LEU A 163 9.40 25.93 -11.03
C LEU A 163 8.53 26.42 -9.86
N PRO A 164 8.64 27.71 -9.48
CA PRO A 164 7.75 28.31 -8.50
C PRO A 164 6.35 28.56 -9.09
N TYR A 165 6.24 28.73 -10.40
CA TYR A 165 4.98 28.91 -11.10
C TYR A 165 5.19 28.65 -12.60
N PHE A 166 4.09 28.44 -13.31
CA PHE A 166 4.11 28.35 -14.77
C PHE A 166 2.95 29.12 -15.38
N ILE A 167 3.25 30.00 -16.34
CA ILE A 167 2.26 30.88 -16.98
C ILE A 167 1.91 30.32 -18.35
N MET A 168 0.61 30.27 -18.63
CA MET A 168 0.04 29.77 -19.87
C MET A 168 -1.02 30.72 -20.38
N THR A 169 -1.18 30.78 -21.70
CA THR A 169 -2.30 31.50 -22.32
C THR A 169 -3.32 30.49 -22.84
N VAL A 170 -4.57 30.61 -22.40
CA VAL A 170 -5.67 29.71 -22.79
C VAL A 170 -6.80 30.56 -23.32
N GLN A 171 -7.16 30.37 -24.59
CA GLN A 171 -8.16 31.20 -25.29
C GLN A 171 -7.93 32.72 -25.15
N GLY A 172 -6.65 33.14 -25.09
CA GLY A 172 -6.26 34.54 -24.90
C GLY A 172 -6.26 35.05 -23.45
N ILE A 173 -6.61 34.21 -22.47
CA ILE A 173 -6.55 34.53 -21.04
C ILE A 173 -5.22 34.05 -20.46
N LYS A 174 -4.52 34.92 -19.73
CA LYS A 174 -3.29 34.54 -19.02
C LYS A 174 -3.61 33.89 -17.68
N ILE A 175 -3.17 32.65 -17.52
CA ILE A 175 -3.37 31.82 -16.33
C ILE A 175 -2.00 31.43 -15.78
N ALA A 176 -1.81 31.57 -14.47
CA ALA A 176 -0.65 31.01 -13.79
C ALA A 176 -1.06 29.82 -12.94
N CYS A 177 -0.24 28.77 -12.97
CA CYS A 177 -0.34 27.67 -12.03
C CYS A 177 0.81 27.76 -11.02
N ILE A 178 0.51 27.56 -9.74
CA ILE A 178 1.49 27.47 -8.64
C ILE A 178 1.37 26.09 -7.98
N GLY A 179 2.46 25.50 -7.49
CA GLY A 179 2.52 24.18 -6.86
C GLY A 179 2.68 24.30 -5.36
N LEU A 180 1.66 23.98 -4.57
CA LEU A 180 1.72 24.12 -3.11
C LEU A 180 1.63 22.76 -2.42
N VAL A 181 2.50 22.52 -1.46
CA VAL A 181 2.55 21.25 -0.71
C VAL A 181 2.51 21.52 0.79
N GLU A 182 1.93 20.61 1.57
CA GLU A 182 1.87 20.74 3.03
C GLU A 182 3.22 20.38 3.68
N GLU A 183 3.49 20.98 4.84
CA GLU A 183 4.74 20.78 5.57
C GLU A 183 4.87 19.35 6.08
N GLU A 184 3.75 18.79 6.56
CA GLU A 184 3.73 17.56 7.34
C GLU A 184 4.15 16.33 6.53
N TRP A 185 3.94 16.29 5.21
CA TRP A 185 4.40 15.14 4.45
C TRP A 185 5.89 15.20 4.12
N LEU A 186 6.57 16.33 4.20
CA LEU A 186 8.02 16.40 3.95
C LEU A 186 8.78 15.46 4.91
N ASP A 187 8.34 15.40 6.17
CA ASP A 187 8.86 14.49 7.20
C ASP A 187 8.56 13.01 6.94
N THR A 188 7.66 12.72 5.99
CA THR A 188 7.30 11.36 5.59
C THR A 188 8.14 10.85 4.42
N VAL A 189 8.90 11.71 3.75
CA VAL A 189 9.72 11.33 2.60
C VAL A 189 11.07 10.77 3.07
N PRO A 190 11.40 9.52 2.71
CA PRO A 190 12.69 8.94 3.06
C PRO A 190 13.85 9.69 2.40
N GLY A 191 14.77 10.22 3.21
CA GLY A 191 15.98 10.87 2.71
C GLY A 191 15.72 12.21 2.01
N PHE A 192 14.65 12.92 2.40
CA PHE A 192 14.43 14.30 1.98
C PHE A 192 15.65 15.17 2.38
N PRO A 193 16.22 16.00 1.49
CA PRO A 193 17.41 16.78 1.80
C PRO A 193 17.17 17.86 2.87
N ASP A 194 17.99 17.89 3.93
CA ASP A 194 17.85 18.83 5.07
C ASP A 194 17.89 20.32 4.66
N GLN A 195 18.56 20.65 3.55
CA GLN A 195 18.64 22.01 3.03
C GLN A 195 17.36 22.48 2.32
N PHE A 196 16.44 21.56 2.01
CA PHE A 196 15.16 21.89 1.39
C PHE A 196 14.13 22.16 2.47
N GLU A 197 13.69 23.41 2.57
CA GLU A 197 12.88 23.87 3.68
C GLU A 197 11.50 24.34 3.24
N TYR A 198 10.50 24.07 4.08
CA TYR A 198 9.12 24.53 3.90
C TYR A 198 8.98 26.04 4.11
N ARG A 199 8.06 26.63 3.34
CA ARG A 199 7.52 27.99 3.52
C ARG A 199 5.99 27.93 3.56
N SER A 200 5.39 28.83 4.34
CA SER A 200 3.95 28.96 4.50
C SER A 200 3.24 29.04 3.15
N MET A 201 2.35 28.08 2.88
CA MET A 201 1.59 28.03 1.62
C MET A 201 0.83 29.33 1.36
N VAL A 202 0.22 29.90 2.41
CA VAL A 202 -0.57 31.13 2.31
C VAL A 202 0.34 32.32 1.96
N ASP A 203 1.48 32.46 2.64
CA ASP A 203 2.38 33.59 2.41
C ASP A 203 3.00 33.54 1.01
N VAL A 204 3.43 32.35 0.57
CA VAL A 204 3.97 32.13 -0.78
C VAL A 204 2.91 32.42 -1.85
N ALA A 205 1.70 31.88 -1.69
CA ALA A 205 0.63 32.11 -2.65
C ALA A 205 0.22 33.60 -2.74
N MET A 206 0.19 34.31 -1.61
CA MET A 206 -0.07 35.75 -1.58
C MET A 206 1.05 36.55 -2.25
N HIS A 207 2.30 36.18 -2.00
CA HIS A 207 3.47 36.78 -2.65
C HIS A 207 3.42 36.60 -4.17
N LEU A 208 3.27 35.37 -4.65
CA LEU A 208 3.16 35.05 -6.07
C LEU A 208 1.94 35.70 -6.71
N SER A 209 0.79 35.75 -6.01
CA SER A 209 -0.40 36.43 -6.51
C SER A 209 -0.16 37.92 -6.73
N LYS A 210 0.61 38.57 -5.85
CA LYS A 210 1.01 39.96 -6.03
C LYS A 210 1.95 40.14 -7.21
N GLU A 211 3.03 39.36 -7.25
CA GLU A 211 4.03 39.40 -8.31
C GLU A 211 3.40 39.20 -9.70
N LEU A 212 2.57 38.17 -9.85
CA LEU A 212 2.02 37.75 -11.14
C LEU A 212 0.91 38.67 -11.66
N ARG A 213 0.09 39.25 -10.77
CA ARG A 213 -1.03 40.12 -11.16
C ARG A 213 -0.61 41.57 -11.37
N GLU A 214 0.27 42.09 -10.51
CA GLU A 214 0.73 43.48 -10.53
C GLU A 214 2.00 43.67 -11.39
N GLY A 215 2.77 42.60 -11.60
CA GLY A 215 3.98 42.63 -12.42
C GLY A 215 3.69 42.73 -13.92
N GLU A 216 4.73 42.51 -14.73
CA GLU A 216 4.68 42.63 -16.19
C GLU A 216 3.75 41.61 -16.83
N GLU A 217 3.65 40.42 -16.23
CA GLU A 217 2.87 39.32 -16.77
C GLU A 217 1.39 39.54 -16.72
N LYS A 218 0.91 40.29 -15.71
CA LYS A 218 -0.45 40.80 -15.69
C LYS A 218 -1.49 39.65 -15.73
N VAL A 219 -1.23 38.58 -14.98
CA VAL A 219 -2.03 37.35 -14.95
C VAL A 219 -3.47 37.63 -14.52
N GLU A 220 -4.43 36.98 -15.18
CA GLU A 220 -5.86 37.16 -14.93
C GLU A 220 -6.41 36.12 -13.94
N LEU A 221 -5.93 34.88 -14.00
CA LEU A 221 -6.36 33.77 -13.14
C LEU A 221 -5.15 33.03 -12.55
N ILE A 222 -5.23 32.64 -11.28
CA ILE A 222 -4.21 31.82 -10.61
C ILE A 222 -4.86 30.52 -10.11
N ILE A 223 -4.32 29.39 -10.56
CA ILE A 223 -4.72 28.05 -10.13
C ILE A 223 -3.63 27.54 -9.19
N ALA A 224 -4.00 27.19 -7.95
CA ALA A 224 -3.13 26.44 -7.08
C ALA A 224 -3.30 24.94 -7.35
N VAL A 225 -2.21 24.30 -7.78
CA VAL A 225 -2.09 22.86 -7.90
C VAL A 225 -1.45 22.38 -6.60
N THR A 226 -2.17 21.57 -5.84
CA THR A 226 -1.87 21.28 -4.45
C THR A 226 -1.67 19.80 -4.22
N HIS A 227 -0.72 19.44 -3.37
CA HIS A 227 -0.56 18.06 -2.91
C HIS A 227 -0.60 18.03 -1.39
N CYS A 228 -1.81 18.16 -0.84
CA CYS A 228 -2.07 18.37 0.58
C CYS A 228 -3.26 17.53 1.03
N ARG A 229 -3.39 17.32 2.34
CA ARG A 229 -4.58 16.72 2.92
C ARG A 229 -5.77 17.64 2.82
N MET A 230 -6.95 17.04 2.77
CA MET A 230 -8.24 17.72 2.62
C MET A 230 -8.46 18.90 3.59
N PRO A 231 -8.18 18.79 4.90
CA PRO A 231 -8.33 19.93 5.81
C PRO A 231 -7.43 21.11 5.44
N ASN A 232 -6.20 20.84 5.00
CA ASN A 232 -5.22 21.85 4.62
C ASN A 232 -5.65 22.54 3.31
N ASP A 233 -6.10 21.78 2.31
CA ASP A 233 -6.67 22.32 1.07
C ASP A 233 -7.87 23.24 1.34
N VAL A 234 -8.78 22.82 2.22
CA VAL A 234 -9.94 23.64 2.60
C VAL A 234 -9.51 24.90 3.35
N ASP A 235 -8.57 24.79 4.29
CA ASP A 235 -8.09 25.93 5.06
C ASP A 235 -7.36 26.96 4.16
N ILE A 236 -6.52 26.53 3.21
CA ILE A 236 -5.88 27.43 2.25
C ILE A 236 -6.88 27.99 1.22
N ALA A 237 -7.88 27.22 0.77
CA ALA A 237 -8.91 27.71 -0.15
C ALA A 237 -9.67 28.88 0.47
N ASN A 238 -10.07 28.73 1.73
CA ASN A 238 -10.72 29.76 2.51
C ASN A 238 -9.81 30.98 2.73
N ALA A 239 -8.53 30.77 3.05
CA ALA A 239 -7.59 31.84 3.34
C ALA A 239 -7.19 32.65 2.08
N LEU A 240 -7.05 31.98 0.93
CA LEU A 240 -6.60 32.56 -0.33
C LEU A 240 -7.75 33.03 -1.23
N GLY A 241 -9.00 32.90 -0.77
CA GLY A 241 -10.17 33.35 -1.50
C GLY A 241 -10.43 32.56 -2.78
N ALA A 242 -10.19 31.25 -2.78
CA ALA A 242 -10.64 30.33 -3.83
C ALA A 242 -12.05 29.83 -3.48
N VAL A 243 -13.03 30.74 -3.47
CA VAL A 243 -14.40 30.51 -2.99
C VAL A 243 -15.40 31.19 -3.93
N ARG A 244 -16.68 30.84 -3.82
CA ARG A 244 -17.73 31.39 -4.69
C ARG A 244 -17.87 32.92 -4.62
N ASP A 245 -17.70 33.49 -3.43
CA ASP A 245 -17.91 34.92 -3.16
C ASP A 245 -16.57 35.65 -2.93
N THR A 246 -15.57 35.36 -3.77
CA THR A 246 -14.24 35.97 -3.70
C THR A 246 -14.28 37.50 -3.81
N ASP A 247 -13.55 38.19 -2.92
CA ASP A 247 -13.31 39.64 -3.05
C ASP A 247 -12.31 39.89 -4.20
N PRO A 248 -12.73 40.56 -5.28
CA PRO A 248 -11.86 40.84 -6.42
C PRO A 248 -10.70 41.80 -6.09
N SER A 249 -10.79 42.53 -4.98
CA SER A 249 -9.76 43.47 -4.52
C SER A 249 -8.63 42.77 -3.73
N SER A 250 -8.79 41.49 -3.43
CA SER A 250 -7.86 40.72 -2.61
C SER A 250 -6.93 39.85 -3.46
N HIS A 251 -5.65 39.77 -3.05
CA HIS A 251 -4.73 38.77 -3.57
C HIS A 251 -5.12 37.36 -3.09
N GLY A 252 -4.51 36.36 -3.72
CA GLY A 252 -4.74 34.94 -3.47
C GLY A 252 -4.93 34.17 -4.78
N VAL A 253 -5.61 33.03 -4.70
CA VAL A 253 -5.79 32.08 -5.82
C VAL A 253 -7.28 31.92 -6.14
N ASP A 254 -7.62 31.58 -7.39
CA ASP A 254 -9.01 31.52 -7.86
C ASP A 254 -9.59 30.10 -7.81
N LEU A 255 -8.75 29.08 -7.95
CA LEU A 255 -9.12 27.66 -8.00
C LEU A 255 -8.03 26.83 -7.34
N ILE A 256 -8.42 25.78 -6.61
CA ILE A 256 -7.51 24.76 -6.11
C ILE A 256 -7.82 23.41 -6.74
N LEU A 257 -6.77 22.76 -7.23
CA LEU A 257 -6.77 21.41 -7.77
C LEU A 257 -5.83 20.56 -6.91
N GLY A 258 -6.37 19.59 -6.17
CA GLY A 258 -5.68 18.89 -5.08
C GLY A 258 -5.46 17.38 -5.28
N GLY A 259 -4.46 16.82 -4.60
CA GLY A 259 -4.13 15.37 -4.53
C GLY A 259 -3.85 14.88 -3.11
N HIS A 260 -3.08 13.79 -2.92
CA HIS A 260 -2.63 13.19 -1.65
C HIS A 260 -3.62 12.24 -0.92
N ASP A 261 -4.89 12.60 -0.77
CA ASP A 261 -5.82 11.81 0.05
C ASP A 261 -6.45 10.62 -0.70
N HIS A 262 -6.25 10.51 -2.02
CA HIS A 262 -6.88 9.52 -2.90
C HIS A 262 -8.42 9.63 -2.97
N ILE A 263 -8.96 10.82 -2.68
CA ILE A 263 -10.41 11.04 -2.59
C ILE A 263 -10.95 11.80 -3.79
N TYR A 264 -12.19 11.47 -4.16
CA TYR A 264 -12.97 12.30 -5.06
C TYR A 264 -13.76 13.34 -4.26
N TYR A 265 -13.49 14.62 -4.52
CA TYR A 265 -14.15 15.72 -3.83
C TYR A 265 -14.37 16.93 -4.75
N VAL A 266 -15.54 17.55 -4.64
CA VAL A 266 -15.87 18.81 -5.30
C VAL A 266 -16.39 19.78 -4.25
N GLY A 267 -15.75 20.94 -4.15
CA GLY A 267 -16.06 21.96 -3.15
C GLY A 267 -17.48 22.52 -3.28
N ARG A 268 -18.05 22.93 -2.14
CA ARG A 268 -19.44 23.41 -2.01
C ARG A 268 -19.74 24.67 -2.82
N GLY A 269 -18.70 25.35 -3.34
CA GLY A 269 -18.84 26.51 -4.22
C GLY A 269 -19.22 26.15 -5.67
N VAL A 270 -19.00 24.91 -6.09
CA VAL A 270 -19.30 24.45 -7.44
C VAL A 270 -20.81 24.45 -7.70
N HIS A 271 -21.20 24.87 -8.90
CA HIS A 271 -22.60 25.17 -9.21
C HIS A 271 -23.38 23.95 -9.67
N GLU A 272 -22.73 23.06 -10.40
CA GLU A 272 -23.34 21.89 -11.00
C GLU A 272 -22.35 20.74 -10.99
N TYR A 273 -22.81 19.57 -10.60
CA TYR A 273 -22.05 18.33 -10.64
C TYR A 273 -22.82 17.28 -11.44
N GLN A 274 -22.13 16.57 -12.33
CA GLN A 274 -22.67 15.45 -13.09
C GLN A 274 -21.70 14.27 -13.03
N GLY A 275 -22.20 13.06 -12.74
CA GLY A 275 -21.40 11.84 -12.69
C GLY A 275 -21.81 10.94 -11.53
N ALA A 276 -20.98 9.95 -11.21
CA ALA A 276 -21.26 9.01 -10.12
C ALA A 276 -21.29 9.69 -8.75
N ASP A 277 -22.16 9.23 -7.87
CA ASP A 277 -22.29 9.78 -6.52
C ASP A 277 -20.98 9.61 -5.71
N TYR A 278 -20.71 10.57 -4.82
CA TYR A 278 -19.63 10.55 -3.85
C TYR A 278 -20.09 11.28 -2.57
N SER A 279 -19.38 11.06 -1.45
CA SER A 279 -19.73 11.73 -0.18
C SER A 279 -19.15 13.14 -0.12
N MET A 280 -20.02 14.15 0.00
CA MET A 280 -19.60 15.54 0.25
C MET A 280 -19.29 15.82 1.73
N ASP A 281 -19.83 15.02 2.64
CA ASP A 281 -19.56 15.11 4.09
C ASP A 281 -18.50 14.07 4.44
N MET A 282 -17.24 14.47 4.31
CA MET A 282 -16.09 13.62 4.60
C MET A 282 -15.11 14.30 5.56
N PRO A 283 -14.30 13.51 6.30
CA PRO A 283 -13.35 14.06 7.25
C PRO A 283 -12.42 15.11 6.62
N GLY A 284 -12.36 16.30 7.20
CA GLY A 284 -11.56 17.42 6.71
C GLY A 284 -12.30 18.44 5.85
N ALA A 285 -13.52 18.13 5.38
CA ALA A 285 -14.33 19.04 4.58
C ALA A 285 -15.25 19.95 5.41
N GLU A 286 -15.24 19.86 6.75
CA GLU A 286 -16.22 20.48 7.65
C GLU A 286 -16.18 22.02 7.60
N LYS A 287 -15.01 22.57 7.28
CA LYS A 287 -14.77 24.01 7.18
C LYS A 287 -14.95 24.56 5.77
N ASP A 288 -15.44 23.78 4.80
CA ASP A 288 -15.64 24.27 3.44
C ASP A 288 -16.68 25.41 3.42
N LYS A 289 -16.22 26.64 3.10
CA LYS A 289 -17.07 27.84 2.97
C LYS A 289 -17.33 28.16 1.49
N ASN A 290 -17.92 27.22 0.77
CA ASN A 290 -18.20 27.34 -0.66
C ASN A 290 -16.92 27.49 -1.50
N THR A 291 -15.93 26.67 -1.21
CA THR A 291 -14.63 26.62 -1.89
C THR A 291 -14.75 26.13 -3.34
N PHE A 292 -13.83 26.59 -4.17
CA PHE A 292 -13.52 26.06 -5.49
C PHE A 292 -12.31 25.12 -5.37
N LEU A 293 -12.53 23.98 -4.71
CA LEU A 293 -11.54 22.92 -4.50
C LEU A 293 -12.00 21.66 -5.24
N ILE A 294 -11.12 21.05 -6.05
CA ILE A 294 -11.39 19.77 -6.72
C ILE A 294 -10.29 18.76 -6.40
N LYS A 295 -10.68 17.54 -6.02
CA LYS A 295 -9.81 16.36 -5.91
C LYS A 295 -10.44 15.23 -6.72
N SER A 296 -9.66 14.53 -7.52
CA SER A 296 -10.14 13.65 -8.59
C SER A 296 -9.84 12.17 -8.31
N GLY A 297 -10.04 11.71 -7.08
CA GLY A 297 -9.90 10.28 -6.76
C GLY A 297 -8.45 9.82 -6.80
N THR A 298 -8.19 8.68 -7.45
CA THR A 298 -6.87 8.04 -7.53
C THR A 298 -6.81 7.08 -8.72
N ASP A 299 -5.59 6.68 -9.08
CA ASP A 299 -5.28 5.43 -9.77
C ASP A 299 -5.86 5.28 -11.19
N PHE A 300 -6.01 6.43 -11.87
CA PHE A 300 -6.63 6.56 -13.19
C PHE A 300 -8.08 6.07 -13.25
N HIS A 301 -8.78 6.03 -12.10
CA HIS A 301 -10.22 5.72 -12.09
C HIS A 301 -11.06 6.92 -12.48
N ASP A 302 -10.70 8.09 -11.97
CA ASP A 302 -11.53 9.28 -11.99
C ASP A 302 -10.83 10.44 -12.70
N LEU A 303 -11.55 11.06 -13.64
CA LEU A 303 -11.13 12.27 -14.33
C LEU A 303 -12.18 13.34 -14.14
N SER A 304 -11.79 14.50 -13.62
CA SER A 304 -12.70 15.64 -13.47
C SER A 304 -12.55 16.58 -14.66
N GLU A 305 -13.65 16.81 -15.38
CA GLU A 305 -13.77 17.86 -16.39
C GLU A 305 -14.51 19.05 -15.80
N LEU A 306 -13.85 20.21 -15.78
CA LEU A 306 -14.39 21.47 -15.30
C LEU A 306 -14.75 22.35 -16.49
N GLU A 307 -15.98 22.87 -16.50
CA GLU A 307 -16.37 24.01 -17.33
C GLU A 307 -16.42 25.26 -16.44
N ILE A 308 -15.43 26.14 -16.58
CA ILE A 308 -15.30 27.37 -15.79
C ILE A 308 -15.79 28.56 -16.62
N VAL A 309 -16.74 29.31 -16.08
CA VAL A 309 -17.22 30.57 -16.69
C VAL A 309 -16.60 31.74 -15.95
N LEU A 310 -15.87 32.59 -16.67
CA LEU A 310 -15.21 33.77 -16.11
C LEU A 310 -16.07 35.03 -16.25
N SER A 311 -15.94 35.93 -15.27
CA SER A 311 -16.52 37.27 -15.34
C SER A 311 -15.93 38.08 -16.51
N GLU A 312 -16.62 39.15 -16.90
CA GLU A 312 -16.00 40.19 -17.73
C GLU A 312 -14.83 40.85 -16.97
N PRO A 313 -13.83 41.42 -17.68
CA PRO A 313 -12.71 42.12 -17.06
C PRO A 313 -13.17 43.25 -16.14
N GLN A 314 -12.53 43.39 -14.99
CA GLN A 314 -12.82 44.42 -13.99
C GLN A 314 -11.53 45.12 -13.52
N ASP A 315 -11.69 46.33 -13.02
CA ASP A 315 -10.59 47.16 -12.49
C ASP A 315 -10.33 46.82 -11.01
N ALA A 316 -9.76 45.65 -10.78
CA ALA A 316 -9.40 45.14 -9.46
C ALA A 316 -8.13 44.27 -9.56
N VAL A 317 -7.58 43.86 -8.40
CA VAL A 317 -6.44 42.94 -8.32
C VAL A 317 -6.71 41.68 -9.13
N ARG A 318 -7.88 41.07 -8.91
CA ARG A 318 -8.40 39.99 -9.75
C ARG A 318 -9.16 40.59 -10.93
N ARG A 319 -8.49 40.69 -12.07
CA ARG A 319 -9.09 41.22 -13.31
C ARG A 319 -10.28 40.43 -13.80
N ARG A 320 -10.34 39.14 -13.47
CA ARG A 320 -11.51 38.29 -13.67
C ARG A 320 -11.70 37.43 -12.42
N THR A 321 -12.93 37.06 -12.15
CA THR A 321 -13.29 36.06 -11.14
C THR A 321 -14.08 34.93 -11.77
N ILE A 322 -14.13 33.79 -11.10
CA ILE A 322 -14.94 32.65 -11.54
C ILE A 322 -16.41 32.94 -11.20
N SER A 323 -17.26 33.01 -12.23
CA SER A 323 -18.70 33.22 -12.08
C SER A 323 -19.44 31.91 -11.81
N SER A 324 -19.04 30.82 -12.46
CA SER A 324 -19.56 29.49 -12.18
C SER A 324 -18.60 28.39 -12.59
N ILE A 325 -18.65 27.25 -11.89
CA ILE A 325 -17.96 26.02 -12.27
C ILE A 325 -19.01 24.92 -12.39
N LYS A 326 -18.95 24.18 -13.49
CA LYS A 326 -19.62 22.87 -13.62
C LYS A 326 -18.56 21.79 -13.63
N VAL A 327 -18.80 20.70 -12.92
CA VAL A 327 -17.89 19.55 -12.88
C VAL A 327 -18.59 18.33 -13.42
N GLN A 328 -17.95 17.66 -14.37
CA GLN A 328 -18.33 16.36 -14.84
C GLN A 328 -17.27 15.33 -14.39
N ARG A 329 -17.69 14.33 -13.63
CA ARG A 329 -16.88 13.18 -13.25
C ARG A 329 -16.95 12.13 -14.35
N HIS A 330 -15.79 11.73 -14.84
CA HIS A 330 -15.65 10.66 -15.81
C HIS A 330 -14.94 9.48 -15.15
N GLU A 331 -15.67 8.38 -14.96
CA GLU A 331 -15.08 7.11 -14.53
C GLU A 331 -14.51 6.38 -15.75
N VAL A 332 -13.32 5.79 -15.59
CA VAL A 332 -12.81 4.82 -16.56
C VAL A 332 -13.49 3.48 -16.33
N LEU A 333 -13.96 2.88 -17.41
CA LEU A 333 -14.58 1.57 -17.43
C LEU A 333 -13.73 0.61 -18.26
N PRO A 334 -13.68 -0.69 -17.93
CA PRO A 334 -12.99 -1.68 -18.74
C PRO A 334 -13.43 -1.71 -20.22
N SER A 335 -14.68 -1.33 -20.51
CA SER A 335 -15.23 -1.24 -21.86
C SER A 335 -14.79 -0.01 -22.65
N ASP A 336 -14.13 0.96 -22.01
CA ASP A 336 -13.68 2.17 -22.68
C ASP A 336 -12.63 1.86 -23.76
N PRO A 337 -12.58 2.70 -24.82
CA PRO A 337 -11.54 2.59 -25.82
C PRO A 337 -10.16 2.84 -25.21
N SER A 338 -9.17 2.05 -25.63
CA SER A 338 -7.77 2.21 -25.24
C SER A 338 -7.02 3.08 -26.25
N LEU A 339 -6.00 3.82 -25.80
CA LEU A 339 -5.06 4.48 -26.70
C LEU A 339 -4.07 3.44 -27.24
N PRO A 340 -4.08 3.09 -28.55
CA PRO A 340 -3.41 1.88 -29.05
C PRO A 340 -1.90 1.83 -28.78
N GLN A 341 -1.21 2.97 -28.93
CA GLN A 341 0.24 3.04 -28.70
C GLN A 341 0.58 2.81 -27.22
N LEU A 342 -0.26 3.29 -26.31
CA LEU A 342 -0.04 3.12 -24.88
C LEU A 342 -0.42 1.72 -24.42
N GLU A 343 -1.50 1.15 -24.96
CA GLU A 343 -1.91 -0.24 -24.73
C GLU A 343 -0.78 -1.22 -25.09
N GLU A 344 -0.22 -1.12 -26.30
CA GLU A 344 0.89 -2.00 -26.73
C GLU A 344 2.13 -1.88 -25.82
N MET A 345 2.47 -0.65 -25.42
CA MET A 345 3.59 -0.41 -24.52
C MET A 345 3.36 -1.00 -23.13
N LEU A 346 2.17 -0.78 -22.55
CA LEU A 346 1.80 -1.32 -21.24
C LEU A 346 1.77 -2.84 -21.29
N ASP A 347 1.23 -3.44 -22.34
CA ASP A 347 1.19 -4.89 -22.51
C ASP A 347 2.60 -5.48 -22.60
N HIS A 348 3.52 -4.82 -23.32
CA HIS A 348 4.92 -5.24 -23.36
C HIS A 348 5.59 -5.11 -21.98
N LEU A 349 5.37 -4.00 -21.26
CA LEU A 349 5.91 -3.80 -19.91
C LEU A 349 5.39 -4.86 -18.94
N MET A 350 4.08 -5.09 -18.95
CA MET A 350 3.41 -6.11 -18.15
C MET A 350 3.88 -7.52 -18.49
N SER A 351 4.09 -7.84 -19.78
CA SER A 351 4.58 -9.16 -20.20
C SER A 351 5.99 -9.50 -19.68
N ARG A 352 6.84 -8.47 -19.52
CA ARG A 352 8.19 -8.63 -18.97
C ARG A 352 8.15 -8.83 -17.46
N MET A 353 7.24 -8.16 -16.77
CA MET A 353 7.09 -8.27 -15.32
C MET A 353 6.36 -9.56 -14.92
N SER A 354 5.25 -9.88 -15.58
CA SER A 354 4.31 -10.96 -15.21
C SER A 354 4.96 -12.33 -15.07
N LYS A 355 6.01 -12.63 -15.84
CA LYS A 355 6.76 -13.89 -15.74
C LYS A 355 7.38 -14.11 -14.35
N SER A 356 7.83 -13.05 -13.68
CA SER A 356 8.50 -13.16 -12.38
C SER A 356 7.59 -12.86 -11.19
N ILE A 357 6.66 -11.91 -11.31
CA ILE A 357 5.83 -11.46 -10.19
C ILE A 357 4.43 -12.09 -10.16
N GLY A 358 3.96 -12.64 -11.29
CA GLY A 358 2.66 -13.33 -11.38
C GLY A 358 2.66 -14.72 -10.74
N GLN A 359 3.75 -15.10 -10.07
CA GLN A 359 3.85 -16.38 -9.38
C GLN A 359 2.94 -16.37 -8.14
N PRO A 360 2.03 -17.34 -8.03
CA PRO A 360 1.26 -17.55 -6.81
C PRO A 360 2.19 -17.85 -5.62
N VAL A 361 1.93 -17.24 -4.46
CA VAL A 361 2.72 -17.43 -3.23
C VAL A 361 1.90 -18.01 -2.08
N ALA A 362 0.57 -17.81 -2.10
CA ALA A 362 -0.37 -18.38 -1.14
C ALA A 362 -1.81 -18.31 -1.68
N TYR A 363 -2.73 -19.01 -1.02
CA TYR A 363 -4.17 -18.82 -1.13
C TYR A 363 -4.69 -18.19 0.17
N SER A 364 -5.36 -17.05 0.12
CA SER A 364 -6.00 -16.46 1.29
C SER A 364 -7.48 -16.85 1.38
N LEU A 365 -7.95 -17.25 2.56
CA LEU A 365 -9.38 -17.46 2.82
C LEU A 365 -10.12 -16.17 3.15
N THR A 366 -9.40 -15.13 3.56
CA THR A 366 -9.95 -13.80 3.87
C THR A 366 -9.44 -12.75 2.88
N GLU A 367 -10.20 -11.66 2.77
CA GLU A 367 -9.74 -10.46 2.06
C GLU A 367 -8.60 -9.79 2.82
N TRP A 368 -7.56 -9.37 2.10
CA TRP A 368 -6.49 -8.53 2.60
C TRP A 368 -6.80 -7.09 2.20
N ASP A 369 -7.47 -6.37 3.08
CA ASP A 369 -7.84 -4.96 2.87
C ASP A 369 -6.68 -4.03 3.23
N ALA A 370 -5.93 -3.62 2.21
CA ALA A 370 -4.80 -2.70 2.32
C ALA A 370 -5.18 -1.24 2.01
N ARG A 371 -6.47 -0.90 1.98
CA ARG A 371 -6.91 0.48 1.78
C ARG A 371 -6.46 1.38 2.93
N ALA A 372 -6.13 2.64 2.63
CA ALA A 372 -5.72 3.61 3.65
C ALA A 372 -6.73 3.70 4.81
N ARG A 373 -8.02 3.71 4.49
CA ARG A 373 -9.13 3.70 5.47
C ARG A 373 -9.18 2.48 6.40
N SER A 374 -8.55 1.37 6.01
CA SER A 374 -8.48 0.12 6.79
C SER A 374 -7.23 0.13 7.66
N VAL A 375 -6.05 0.22 7.03
CA VAL A 375 -4.77 0.05 7.72
C VAL A 375 -4.29 1.29 8.49
N ARG A 376 -4.89 2.47 8.26
CA ARG A 376 -4.48 3.75 8.88
C ARG A 376 -5.47 4.34 9.87
N MET A 377 -6.55 3.63 10.17
CA MET A 377 -7.65 4.16 10.99
C MET A 377 -8.14 3.20 12.07
N ASP A 378 -7.87 1.91 11.93
CA ASP A 378 -8.34 0.89 12.85
C ASP A 378 -7.41 -0.33 12.90
N GLU A 379 -7.73 -1.27 13.79
CA GLU A 379 -7.14 -2.61 13.76
C GLU A 379 -7.43 -3.27 12.41
N SER A 380 -6.38 -3.67 11.69
CA SER A 380 -6.53 -4.32 10.39
C SER A 380 -6.09 -5.79 10.46
N PRO A 381 -6.90 -6.76 9.96
CA PRO A 381 -6.49 -8.17 9.92
C PRO A 381 -5.16 -8.41 9.20
N LEU A 382 -4.87 -7.61 8.16
CA LEU A 382 -3.63 -7.64 7.41
C LEU A 382 -2.45 -7.11 8.23
N GLY A 383 -2.63 -6.00 8.94
CA GLY A 383 -1.61 -5.43 9.81
C GLY A 383 -1.23 -6.35 10.96
N ASP A 384 -2.21 -6.96 11.62
CA ASP A 384 -1.99 -7.98 12.66
C ASP A 384 -1.19 -9.17 12.14
N PHE A 385 -1.59 -9.70 10.98
CA PHE A 385 -0.92 -10.83 10.35
C PHE A 385 0.57 -10.54 10.07
N ILE A 386 0.86 -9.38 9.47
CA ILE A 386 2.22 -8.98 9.12
C ILE A 386 3.04 -8.69 10.38
N ALA A 387 2.47 -7.97 11.35
CA ALA A 387 3.15 -7.66 12.61
C ALA A 387 3.49 -8.93 13.42
N ASP A 388 2.59 -9.92 13.44
CA ASP A 388 2.82 -11.23 14.09
C ASP A 388 3.97 -11.99 13.41
N ILE A 389 3.99 -12.04 12.08
CA ILE A 389 5.08 -12.68 11.30
C ILE A 389 6.43 -12.02 11.63
N ILE A 390 6.47 -10.70 11.63
CA ILE A 390 7.69 -9.92 11.88
C ILE A 390 8.20 -10.16 13.31
N LEU A 391 7.32 -10.08 14.31
CA LEU A 391 7.67 -10.28 15.71
C LEU A 391 8.31 -11.65 15.93
N ILE A 392 7.65 -12.70 15.44
CA ILE A 392 8.10 -14.09 15.63
C ILE A 392 9.39 -14.37 14.86
N SER A 393 9.54 -13.78 13.67
CA SER A 393 10.77 -13.90 12.89
C SER A 393 11.97 -13.31 13.63
N MET A 394 11.85 -12.09 14.14
CA MET A 394 12.93 -11.41 14.86
C MET A 394 13.24 -12.07 16.20
N GLU A 395 12.22 -12.46 16.95
CA GLU A 395 12.37 -13.22 18.20
C GLU A 395 13.24 -14.47 17.97
N ARG A 396 12.90 -15.24 16.93
CA ARG A 396 13.61 -16.46 16.59
C ARG A 396 15.04 -16.18 16.12
N SER A 397 15.23 -15.18 15.27
CA SER A 397 16.55 -14.79 14.76
C SER A 397 17.49 -14.46 15.92
N LEU A 398 17.03 -13.63 16.86
CA LEU A 398 17.78 -13.22 18.04
C LEU A 398 18.13 -14.37 18.99
N ARG A 399 17.26 -15.37 19.16
CA ARG A 399 17.59 -16.58 19.95
C ARG A 399 18.66 -17.45 19.32
N MET A 400 18.75 -17.46 17.99
CA MET A 400 19.70 -18.32 17.25
C MET A 400 21.09 -17.68 17.13
N GLN A 401 21.18 -16.35 17.22
CA GLN A 401 22.46 -15.61 17.16
C GLN A 401 23.24 -15.75 18.47
N ARG A 402 24.13 -16.75 18.54
CA ARG A 402 25.03 -17.01 19.69
C ARG A 402 26.00 -15.87 20.03
N ALA A 403 26.21 -14.91 19.14
CA ALA A 403 27.30 -13.93 19.24
C ALA A 403 26.91 -12.56 19.81
N VAL A 404 25.61 -12.21 19.86
CA VAL A 404 25.19 -10.81 20.09
C VAL A 404 24.77 -10.53 21.54
N HIS A 405 24.40 -11.54 22.34
CA HIS A 405 23.90 -11.32 23.70
C HIS A 405 24.48 -12.29 24.74
N ALA A 406 24.64 -11.78 25.97
CA ALA A 406 24.74 -12.61 27.17
C ALA A 406 23.58 -13.63 27.17
N PRO A 407 23.76 -14.85 27.72
CA PRO A 407 22.69 -15.83 27.76
C PRO A 407 21.45 -15.19 28.40
N LEU A 408 20.41 -14.99 27.58
CA LEU A 408 19.10 -14.53 28.05
C LEU A 408 18.66 -15.47 29.17
N ASP A 409 18.18 -14.91 30.27
CA ASP A 409 17.53 -15.71 31.29
C ASP A 409 16.33 -16.43 30.66
N LYS A 410 16.04 -17.65 31.16
CA LYS A 410 15.06 -18.55 30.53
C LYS A 410 13.64 -17.97 30.42
N GLU A 411 13.35 -16.92 31.16
CA GLU A 411 12.05 -16.23 31.20
C GLU A 411 12.01 -14.95 30.36
N GLU A 412 13.15 -14.50 29.82
CA GLU A 412 13.25 -13.28 29.03
C GLU A 412 12.92 -13.51 27.53
N ARG A 413 12.20 -12.56 26.95
CA ARG A 413 11.91 -12.55 25.52
C ARG A 413 13.13 -12.02 24.75
N ALA A 414 13.40 -12.62 23.59
CA ALA A 414 14.40 -12.07 22.68
C ALA A 414 13.88 -10.82 21.95
N ALA A 415 12.58 -10.76 21.70
CA ALA A 415 11.83 -9.59 21.24
C ALA A 415 10.48 -9.54 21.98
N ASP A 416 10.10 -8.37 22.50
CA ASP A 416 8.93 -8.21 23.38
C ASP A 416 7.65 -7.90 22.61
N CYS A 417 7.74 -7.01 21.62
CA CYS A 417 6.62 -6.54 20.82
C CYS A 417 7.09 -6.03 19.45
N CYS A 418 6.14 -5.87 18.53
CA CYS A 418 6.35 -5.27 17.21
C CYS A 418 5.43 -4.08 17.03
N LEU A 419 5.97 -3.04 16.40
CA LEU A 419 5.26 -1.82 16.03
C LEU A 419 5.65 -1.46 14.59
N ILE A 420 4.67 -1.43 13.70
CA ILE A 420 4.80 -0.89 12.34
C ILE A 420 3.72 0.17 12.13
N CYS A 421 3.92 1.10 11.21
CA CYS A 421 2.89 2.09 10.88
C CYS A 421 2.04 1.62 9.70
N GLY A 422 0.77 1.99 9.65
CA GLY A 422 -0.18 1.63 8.59
C GLY A 422 0.27 2.11 7.21
N GLY A 423 1.03 3.22 7.16
CA GLY A 423 1.70 3.72 5.96
C GLY A 423 2.71 2.74 5.38
N SER A 424 3.18 1.76 6.16
CA SER A 424 4.04 0.65 5.68
C SER A 424 3.30 -0.34 4.79
N LEU A 425 1.97 -0.37 4.86
CA LEU A 425 1.10 -1.25 4.08
C LEU A 425 0.44 -0.43 2.96
N ARG A 426 0.70 -0.81 1.71
CA ARG A 426 0.31 -0.07 0.50
C ARG A 426 -0.62 -0.89 -0.40
N GLY A 427 -0.87 -0.37 -1.60
CA GLY A 427 -1.74 -0.95 -2.61
C GLY A 427 -3.13 -0.34 -2.65
N ASP A 428 -3.58 0.34 -1.60
CA ASP A 428 -4.89 1.00 -1.50
C ASP A 428 -6.06 0.20 -2.11
N SER A 429 -6.09 -1.10 -1.84
CA SER A 429 -7.00 -2.05 -2.48
C SER A 429 -7.21 -3.30 -1.65
N VAL A 430 -8.15 -4.12 -2.11
CA VAL A 430 -8.50 -5.39 -1.49
C VAL A 430 -7.94 -6.54 -2.33
N PHE A 431 -7.11 -7.38 -1.72
CA PHE A 431 -6.53 -8.57 -2.35
C PHE A 431 -7.20 -9.84 -1.83
N GLY A 432 -7.37 -10.83 -2.70
CA GLY A 432 -8.13 -12.04 -2.35
C GLY A 432 -9.64 -11.78 -2.17
N PRO A 433 -10.39 -12.74 -1.56
CA PRO A 433 -9.93 -14.07 -1.16
C PRO A 433 -9.57 -14.90 -2.41
N GLY A 434 -8.74 -15.92 -2.23
CA GLY A 434 -8.19 -16.72 -3.34
C GLY A 434 -6.69 -16.52 -3.49
N GLU A 435 -6.19 -16.61 -4.73
CA GLU A 435 -4.76 -16.57 -5.01
C GLU A 435 -4.13 -15.21 -4.63
N ILE A 436 -3.05 -15.28 -3.86
CA ILE A 436 -2.15 -14.17 -3.57
C ILE A 436 -0.86 -14.42 -4.34
N THR A 437 -0.42 -13.45 -5.13
CA THR A 437 0.79 -13.51 -5.96
C THR A 437 1.96 -12.75 -5.35
N LEU A 438 3.17 -12.97 -5.86
CA LEU A 438 4.34 -12.18 -5.48
C LEU A 438 4.13 -10.67 -5.80
N ALA A 439 3.45 -10.35 -6.91
CA ALA A 439 3.06 -8.98 -7.22
C ALA A 439 2.24 -8.36 -6.09
N ASN A 440 1.24 -9.06 -5.57
CA ASN A 440 0.42 -8.56 -4.47
C ASN A 440 1.25 -8.30 -3.21
N LEU A 441 2.24 -9.14 -2.89
CA LEU A 441 3.11 -8.89 -1.73
C LEU A 441 4.00 -7.66 -1.91
N LEU A 442 4.60 -7.51 -3.10
CA LEU A 442 5.43 -6.34 -3.40
C LEU A 442 4.60 -5.06 -3.42
N GLU A 443 3.34 -5.16 -3.82
CA GLU A 443 2.41 -4.05 -3.80
C GLU A 443 2.01 -3.62 -2.40
N ILE A 444 1.71 -4.59 -1.53
CA ILE A 444 1.35 -4.32 -0.14
C ILE A 444 2.57 -3.82 0.64
N MET A 445 3.78 -4.29 0.32
CA MET A 445 5.00 -3.97 1.04
C MET A 445 6.12 -3.54 0.06
N PRO A 446 6.00 -2.36 -0.56
CA PRO A 446 6.90 -1.92 -1.64
C PRO A 446 8.24 -1.38 -1.12
N PHE A 447 8.32 -1.04 0.16
CA PHE A 447 9.49 -0.37 0.73
C PHE A 447 10.64 -1.35 0.97
N GLU A 448 11.85 -0.90 0.64
CA GLU A 448 13.10 -1.66 0.75
C GLU A 448 13.88 -1.35 2.04
N ASP A 449 13.24 -0.74 3.03
CA ASP A 449 13.89 -0.50 4.30
C ASP A 449 13.77 -1.75 5.22
N PRO A 450 14.81 -2.05 6.01
CA PRO A 450 14.84 -3.25 6.82
C PRO A 450 14.00 -3.15 8.11
N ILE A 451 13.56 -4.32 8.58
CA ILE A 451 13.11 -4.53 9.94
C ILE A 451 14.32 -4.59 10.88
N ILE A 452 14.22 -3.86 11.98
CA ILE A 452 15.25 -3.69 13.01
C ILE A 452 14.69 -4.01 14.40
N VAL A 453 15.59 -4.11 15.39
CA VAL A 453 15.21 -4.31 16.79
C VAL A 453 15.96 -3.33 17.67
N LYS A 454 15.22 -2.59 18.52
CA LYS A 454 15.80 -1.64 19.48
C LYS A 454 15.42 -1.97 20.91
N GLU A 455 16.34 -1.67 21.82
CA GLU A 455 16.06 -1.63 23.26
C GLU A 455 15.52 -0.24 23.63
N LEU A 456 14.24 -0.18 23.99
CA LEU A 456 13.48 1.05 24.31
C LEU A 456 12.85 0.94 25.71
N THR A 457 12.57 2.07 26.36
CA THR A 457 11.81 2.06 27.61
C THR A 457 10.32 1.88 27.36
N GLY A 458 9.55 1.46 28.38
CA GLY A 458 8.09 1.45 28.29
C GLY A 458 7.51 2.84 28.02
N GLN A 459 8.16 3.90 28.51
CA GLN A 459 7.79 5.27 28.18
C GLN A 459 7.97 5.56 26.68
N ASP A 460 9.08 5.12 26.06
CA ASP A 460 9.29 5.33 24.63
C ASP A 460 8.23 4.59 23.77
N ILE A 461 7.79 3.40 24.21
CA ILE A 461 6.69 2.67 23.55
C ILE A 461 5.37 3.43 23.71
N TRP A 462 5.09 3.95 24.91
CA TRP A 462 3.90 4.75 25.18
C TRP A 462 3.88 6.01 24.31
N ASP A 463 4.97 6.77 24.28
CA ASP A 463 5.13 7.99 23.48
C ASP A 463 4.96 7.70 21.98
N ALA A 464 5.52 6.58 21.50
CA ALA A 464 5.36 6.15 20.11
C ALA A 464 3.90 5.84 19.76
N LEU A 465 3.17 5.15 20.63
CA LEU A 465 1.75 4.87 20.44
C LEU A 465 0.90 6.15 20.50
N GLU A 466 1.19 7.06 21.42
CA GLU A 466 0.55 8.38 21.49
C GLU A 466 0.72 9.17 20.19
N ASN A 467 1.95 9.20 19.63
CA ASN A 467 2.19 9.79 18.31
C ASN A 467 1.38 9.06 17.22
N GLY A 468 1.39 7.73 17.23
CA GLY A 468 0.67 6.93 16.24
C GLY A 468 -0.83 7.24 16.20
N PHE A 469 -1.46 7.46 17.35
CA PHE A 469 -2.89 7.83 17.41
C PHE A 469 -3.13 9.33 17.26
N SER A 470 -2.11 10.19 17.37
CA SER A 470 -2.27 11.66 17.47
C SER A 470 -3.02 12.31 16.31
N ALA A 471 -2.88 11.76 15.09
CA ALA A 471 -3.44 12.36 13.89
C ALA A 471 -4.83 11.84 13.52
N TYR A 472 -5.33 10.80 14.19
CA TYR A 472 -6.70 10.30 13.99
C TYR A 472 -7.74 11.45 14.18
N PRO A 473 -8.80 11.54 13.35
CA PRO A 473 -9.24 10.61 12.30
C PRO A 473 -8.64 10.86 10.91
N LYS A 474 -7.53 11.60 10.78
CA LYS A 474 -6.84 11.71 9.49
C LYS A 474 -6.22 10.35 9.12
N GLN A 475 -6.31 9.96 7.84
CA GLN A 475 -5.78 8.67 7.32
C GLN A 475 -4.26 8.69 7.14
N GLU A 476 -3.57 9.05 8.21
CA GLU A 476 -2.13 9.29 8.25
C GLU A 476 -1.35 8.00 8.34
N GLY A 477 -0.21 7.93 7.64
CA GLY A 477 0.65 6.74 7.63
C GLY A 477 1.07 6.29 9.03
N ARG A 478 1.15 7.24 9.98
CA ARG A 478 1.64 7.01 11.34
C ARG A 478 0.77 6.08 12.20
N PHE A 479 -0.48 5.78 11.84
CA PHE A 479 -1.34 4.93 12.67
C PHE A 479 -0.69 3.55 12.95
N PRO A 480 -0.64 3.07 14.20
CA PRO A 480 0.15 1.90 14.53
C PRO A 480 -0.59 0.57 14.27
N GLN A 481 0.09 -0.39 13.66
CA GLN A 481 -0.27 -1.81 13.67
C GLN A 481 0.72 -2.53 14.60
N VAL A 482 0.23 -3.40 15.49
CA VAL A 482 1.01 -3.91 16.63
C VAL A 482 0.99 -5.43 16.72
N ALA A 483 2.06 -6.00 17.29
CA ALA A 483 2.06 -7.37 17.77
C ALA A 483 2.71 -7.51 19.15
N GLY A 484 2.24 -8.48 19.93
CA GLY A 484 2.69 -8.68 21.30
C GLY A 484 2.13 -7.68 22.32
N LEU A 485 1.29 -6.74 21.89
CA LEU A 485 0.67 -5.69 22.72
C LEU A 485 -0.84 -5.75 22.59
N ARG A 486 -1.54 -5.41 23.68
CA ARG A 486 -2.92 -4.95 23.65
C ARG A 486 -2.92 -3.48 24.01
N VAL A 487 -3.49 -2.66 23.13
CA VAL A 487 -3.54 -1.21 23.27
C VAL A 487 -5.00 -0.79 23.32
N VAL A 488 -5.39 -0.19 24.43
CA VAL A 488 -6.67 0.50 24.56
C VAL A 488 -6.38 1.99 24.42
N TRP A 489 -7.09 2.64 23.52
CA TRP A 489 -6.98 4.07 23.29
C TRP A 489 -8.38 4.71 23.22
N ASP A 490 -8.44 6.03 23.21
CA ASP A 490 -9.67 6.81 23.22
C ASP A 490 -9.57 7.92 22.18
N SER A 491 -10.29 7.76 21.07
CA SER A 491 -10.27 8.74 19.97
C SER A 491 -10.91 10.08 20.32
N SER A 492 -11.71 10.15 21.40
CA SER A 492 -12.34 11.40 21.86
C SER A 492 -11.39 12.31 22.64
N LYS A 493 -10.23 11.78 23.08
CA LYS A 493 -9.23 12.56 23.81
C LYS A 493 -8.34 13.37 22.87
N GLU A 494 -7.79 14.44 23.42
CA GLU A 494 -6.81 15.29 22.74
C GLU A 494 -5.59 14.49 22.25
N PRO A 495 -4.99 14.86 21.11
CA PRO A 495 -3.75 14.26 20.62
C PRO A 495 -2.67 14.16 21.70
N ASN A 496 -1.92 13.06 21.70
CA ASN A 496 -0.91 12.70 22.71
C ASN A 496 -1.43 12.44 24.13
N LYS A 497 -2.75 12.27 24.30
CA LYS A 497 -3.39 11.80 25.54
C LYS A 497 -4.44 10.71 25.26
N ARG A 498 -4.27 9.99 24.15
CA ARG A 498 -5.25 9.05 23.62
C ARG A 498 -5.03 7.65 24.15
N VAL A 499 -3.80 7.27 24.52
CA VAL A 499 -3.53 5.94 25.04
C VAL A 499 -4.12 5.82 26.45
N VAL A 500 -4.93 4.77 26.67
CA VAL A 500 -5.58 4.48 27.95
C VAL A 500 -4.80 3.42 28.71
N SER A 501 -4.45 2.32 28.04
CA SER A 501 -3.64 1.25 28.63
C SER A 501 -2.88 0.49 27.56
N VAL A 502 -1.69 0.02 27.92
CA VAL A 502 -0.88 -0.86 27.10
C VAL A 502 -0.51 -2.07 27.94
N ASP A 503 -0.85 -3.25 27.45
CA ASP A 503 -0.54 -4.52 28.08
C ASP A 503 0.32 -5.36 27.16
N LEU A 504 1.34 -6.04 27.69
CA LEU A 504 2.02 -7.09 26.97
C LEU A 504 1.11 -8.32 26.93
N LEU A 505 0.86 -8.82 25.73
CA LEU A 505 0.10 -10.04 25.53
C LEU A 505 0.97 -11.25 25.82
N GLN A 506 0.40 -12.29 26.42
CA GLN A 506 1.03 -13.58 26.58
C GLN A 506 1.36 -14.13 25.21
N GLN A 507 2.66 -14.32 25.00
CA GLN A 507 3.17 -14.89 23.79
C GLN A 507 3.40 -16.39 23.98
N PRO A 508 3.18 -17.17 22.92
CA PRO A 508 3.66 -18.53 22.71
C PRO A 508 4.89 -19.01 23.47
N PHE A 509 5.94 -18.21 23.44
CA PHE A 509 7.27 -18.52 23.95
C PHE A 509 7.47 -18.09 25.42
N ASP A 510 6.42 -17.61 26.10
CA ASP A 510 6.47 -17.27 27.52
C ASP A 510 6.44 -18.52 28.41
N GLY A 511 7.38 -18.61 29.36
CA GLY A 511 7.43 -19.66 30.38
C GLY A 511 8.13 -20.95 29.96
N GLU A 512 9.13 -20.87 29.08
CA GLU A 512 9.93 -22.03 28.65
C GLU A 512 11.13 -22.30 29.58
N ILE A 513 11.13 -23.47 30.22
CA ILE A 513 12.17 -23.90 31.18
C ILE A 513 13.21 -24.87 30.56
N GLY A 514 12.99 -25.35 29.31
CA GLY A 514 13.87 -26.36 28.71
C GLY A 514 13.86 -26.39 27.18
N THR A 515 15.01 -26.72 26.60
CA THR A 515 15.31 -26.87 25.16
C THR A 515 14.53 -27.99 24.45
N SER A 516 13.51 -28.59 25.08
CA SER A 516 12.71 -29.64 24.46
C SER A 516 11.52 -29.01 23.74
N SER A 517 11.55 -29.10 22.41
CA SER A 517 10.45 -28.66 21.56
C SER A 517 9.12 -29.36 21.87
N ASP A 518 9.09 -30.41 22.70
CA ASP A 518 7.91 -31.23 22.99
C ASP A 518 6.91 -30.63 23.98
N SER A 519 7.38 -29.89 24.98
CA SER A 519 6.48 -29.26 25.98
C SER A 519 5.71 -28.07 25.41
N LEU A 520 6.35 -27.32 24.51
CA LEU A 520 5.75 -26.27 23.69
C LEU A 520 4.69 -26.82 22.75
N ARG A 521 4.98 -27.96 22.10
CA ARG A 521 4.05 -28.63 21.18
C ARG A 521 2.67 -28.87 21.79
N MET A 522 2.58 -29.12 23.10
CA MET A 522 1.30 -29.37 23.77
C MET A 522 0.51 -28.09 24.09
N LYS A 523 1.14 -27.04 24.65
CA LYS A 523 0.42 -25.79 25.01
C LYS A 523 -0.19 -25.07 23.80
N PHE A 524 0.46 -25.20 22.65
CA PHE A 524 0.00 -24.60 21.40
C PHE A 524 -1.18 -25.31 20.74
N ARG A 525 -1.33 -26.60 21.04
CA ARG A 525 -2.40 -27.46 20.51
C ARG A 525 -3.76 -27.10 21.12
N ASP A 526 -3.77 -26.37 22.22
CA ASP A 526 -4.98 -26.03 23.00
C ASP A 526 -5.57 -24.64 22.68
N GLN A 527 -4.94 -23.84 21.80
CA GLN A 527 -5.37 -22.45 21.54
C GLN A 527 -6.39 -22.27 20.40
N TYR A 528 -6.53 -23.27 19.53
CA TYR A 528 -7.45 -23.24 18.39
C TYR A 528 -8.32 -24.49 18.38
N VAL A 529 -9.63 -24.30 18.25
CA VAL A 529 -10.59 -25.39 18.12
C VAL A 529 -11.28 -25.26 16.77
N PHE A 530 -11.16 -26.30 15.96
CA PHE A 530 -11.91 -26.45 14.72
C PHE A 530 -13.20 -27.21 15.03
N VAL A 531 -14.34 -26.58 14.77
CA VAL A 531 -15.66 -27.19 14.97
C VAL A 531 -16.28 -27.38 13.58
N PRO A 532 -16.57 -28.62 13.15
CA PRO A 532 -17.41 -28.86 11.98
C PRO A 532 -18.80 -28.23 12.22
N GLY A 533 -19.43 -27.67 11.19
CA GLY A 533 -20.80 -27.17 11.29
C GLY A 533 -21.76 -28.20 11.91
N ASP A 534 -22.78 -27.71 12.63
CA ASP A 534 -23.85 -28.55 13.19
C ASP A 534 -24.47 -29.42 12.09
N GLU A 535 -24.94 -30.63 12.45
CA GLU A 535 -25.45 -31.67 11.52
C GLU A 535 -26.65 -31.25 10.62
N ASN A 536 -27.06 -29.98 10.62
CA ASN A 536 -28.20 -29.43 9.88
C ASN A 536 -27.91 -28.17 9.03
N GLU A 537 -26.68 -27.68 8.94
CA GLU A 537 -26.29 -26.60 8.01
C GLU A 537 -25.08 -27.03 7.17
N ASP A 538 -25.05 -26.58 5.91
CA ASP A 538 -24.14 -27.01 4.82
C ASP A 538 -22.75 -27.52 5.29
N ASP A 539 -22.41 -28.75 4.87
CA ASP A 539 -21.19 -29.53 5.19
C ASP A 539 -19.85 -28.81 4.86
N ASP A 540 -19.87 -27.56 4.40
CA ASP A 540 -18.73 -26.79 3.88
C ASP A 540 -18.27 -25.64 4.80
N VAL A 541 -18.84 -25.47 6.01
CA VAL A 541 -18.45 -24.39 6.93
C VAL A 541 -17.41 -24.87 7.95
N VAL A 542 -16.18 -24.35 7.84
CA VAL A 542 -15.11 -24.50 8.85
C VAL A 542 -15.10 -23.28 9.76
N THR A 543 -15.44 -23.45 11.03
CA THR A 543 -15.31 -22.37 12.03
C THR A 543 -13.95 -22.46 12.72
N VAL A 544 -13.15 -21.40 12.60
CA VAL A 544 -11.86 -21.26 13.28
C VAL A 544 -12.05 -20.42 14.54
N HIS A 545 -12.01 -21.05 15.72
CA HIS A 545 -12.04 -20.33 16.99
C HIS A 545 -10.61 -19.94 17.41
N ARG A 546 -10.31 -18.64 17.40
CA ARG A 546 -9.09 -18.07 18.01
C ARG A 546 -9.38 -17.67 19.45
N ALA A 547 -8.64 -18.24 20.41
CA ALA A 547 -8.75 -17.81 21.81
C ALA A 547 -8.30 -16.34 21.94
N ALA A 548 -9.07 -15.54 22.70
CA ALA A 548 -8.71 -14.15 22.98
C ALA A 548 -7.31 -14.07 23.62
N ALA A 549 -6.49 -13.13 23.15
CA ALA A 549 -5.14 -12.96 23.65
C ALA A 549 -5.17 -12.63 25.16
N LYS A 550 -4.43 -13.41 25.95
CA LYS A 550 -4.34 -13.21 27.40
C LYS A 550 -3.32 -12.14 27.70
N VAL A 551 -3.60 -11.27 28.66
CA VAL A 551 -2.61 -10.30 29.16
C VAL A 551 -1.55 -11.07 29.98
N LYS A 552 -0.27 -10.81 29.70
CA LYS A 552 0.86 -11.29 30.50
C LYS A 552 1.11 -10.34 31.66
N GLU A 553 1.39 -9.08 31.34
CA GLU A 553 1.68 -8.03 32.30
C GLU A 553 1.37 -6.66 31.68
N PRO A 554 0.95 -5.66 32.48
CA PRO A 554 0.88 -4.28 32.02
C PRO A 554 2.25 -3.75 31.61
N LEU A 555 2.29 -2.82 30.64
CA LEU A 555 3.50 -2.10 30.27
C LEU A 555 4.03 -1.29 31.46
N GLN A 556 5.31 -1.46 31.79
CA GLN A 556 5.98 -0.73 32.85
C GLN A 556 6.87 0.36 32.23
N LEU A 557 6.60 1.63 32.52
CA LEU A 557 7.21 2.75 31.82
C LEU A 557 8.74 2.81 31.96
N ASP A 558 9.27 2.47 33.14
CA ASP A 558 10.72 2.49 33.42
C ASP A 558 11.46 1.22 32.97
N LYS A 559 10.73 0.16 32.60
CA LYS A 559 11.32 -1.11 32.15
C LYS A 559 11.76 -0.99 30.70
N LYS A 560 12.86 -1.67 30.36
CA LYS A 560 13.34 -1.77 28.99
C LYS A 560 12.75 -2.98 28.28
N TYR A 561 12.44 -2.80 27.02
CA TYR A 561 11.83 -3.76 26.13
C TYR A 561 12.55 -3.77 24.78
N ARG A 562 12.53 -4.93 24.12
CA ARG A 562 13.10 -5.12 22.79
C ARG A 562 11.99 -5.02 21.76
N VAL A 563 11.92 -3.89 21.08
CA VAL A 563 10.85 -3.54 20.15
C VAL A 563 11.33 -3.79 18.72
N VAL A 564 10.56 -4.58 18.00
CA VAL A 564 10.73 -4.82 16.56
C VAL A 564 9.99 -3.73 15.81
N THR A 565 10.65 -3.10 14.84
CA THR A 565 10.05 -2.02 14.04
C THR A 565 10.78 -1.84 12.72
N ARG A 566 10.32 -0.94 11.86
CA ARG A 566 10.99 -0.55 10.61
C ARG A 566 12.08 0.49 10.88
N SER A 567 13.16 0.43 10.09
CA SER A 567 14.23 1.44 10.17
C SER A 567 13.71 2.85 9.88
N TYR A 568 12.72 2.99 8.99
CA TYR A 568 11.98 4.23 8.74
C TYR A 568 11.46 4.88 10.02
N LEU A 569 10.80 4.11 10.90
CA LEU A 569 10.23 4.64 12.15
C LEU A 569 11.31 5.00 13.17
N CYS A 570 12.42 4.26 13.20
CA CYS A 570 13.54 4.58 14.09
C CYS A 570 14.39 5.76 13.64
N ALA A 571 14.26 6.20 12.39
CA ALA A 571 14.80 7.48 11.95
C ALA A 571 13.98 8.68 12.49
N GLY A 572 12.80 8.43 13.07
CA GLY A 572 11.91 9.45 13.61
C GLY A 572 10.82 9.89 12.63
N ASN A 573 10.81 9.33 11.42
CA ASN A 573 9.81 9.61 10.39
C ASN A 573 8.40 9.29 10.89
N ASP A 574 7.39 9.92 10.29
CA ASP A 574 5.98 9.88 10.76
C ASP A 574 5.81 10.41 12.21
N GLY A 575 6.76 11.20 12.72
CA GLY A 575 6.74 11.75 14.08
C GLY A 575 7.17 10.78 15.18
N TYR A 576 7.67 9.58 14.83
CA TYR A 576 8.11 8.55 15.77
C TYR A 576 9.46 8.86 16.45
N THR A 577 9.66 10.11 16.85
CA THR A 577 10.90 10.60 17.49
C THR A 577 11.28 9.80 18.75
N ALA A 578 10.31 9.26 19.48
CA ALA A 578 10.55 8.36 20.61
C ALA A 578 11.38 7.12 20.22
N LEU A 579 11.20 6.60 19.00
CA LEU A 579 11.91 5.43 18.50
C LEU A 579 13.33 5.73 18.02
N THR A 580 13.74 7.01 17.92
CA THR A 580 15.14 7.40 17.66
C THR A 580 16.05 7.10 18.85
N ARG A 581 15.49 7.10 20.06
CA ARG A 581 16.17 6.79 21.33
C ARG A 581 16.50 5.31 21.44
N GLY A 582 17.22 4.95 22.51
CA GLY A 582 17.54 3.55 22.80
C GLY A 582 18.60 2.94 21.87
N LYS A 583 19.02 1.72 22.19
CA LYS A 583 20.15 1.06 21.54
C LYS A 583 19.67 0.10 20.44
N TYR A 584 20.35 0.09 19.30
CA TYR A 584 20.15 -0.96 18.29
C TYR A 584 20.64 -2.32 18.79
N ILE A 585 19.77 -3.31 18.67
CA ILE A 585 20.10 -4.73 18.82
C ILE A 585 20.35 -5.34 17.44
N ILE A 586 19.44 -5.05 16.51
CA ILE A 586 19.60 -5.27 15.07
C ILE A 586 19.47 -3.91 14.43
N ASP A 587 20.49 -3.49 13.68
CA ASP A 587 20.50 -2.24 12.92
C ASP A 587 20.11 -2.47 11.45
N HIS A 588 20.17 -1.42 10.65
CA HIS A 588 19.80 -1.45 9.24
C HIS A 588 20.74 -2.32 8.38
N GLU A 589 21.98 -2.59 8.83
CA GLU A 589 22.91 -3.46 8.10
C GLU A 589 22.60 -4.95 8.33
N ALA A 590 22.16 -5.29 9.55
CA ALA A 590 21.83 -6.66 9.94
C ALA A 590 20.34 -7.02 9.77
N GLY A 591 19.48 -6.03 9.54
CA GLY A 591 18.05 -6.19 9.37
C GLY A 591 17.64 -6.83 8.04
N GLU A 592 16.42 -7.37 7.98
CA GLU A 592 15.87 -7.97 6.76
C GLU A 592 14.66 -7.18 6.26
N LEU A 593 14.45 -7.17 4.94
CA LEU A 593 13.26 -6.55 4.35
C LEU A 593 11.99 -7.21 4.85
N MET A 594 10.98 -6.39 5.14
CA MET A 594 9.66 -6.86 5.58
C MET A 594 9.04 -7.86 4.59
N SER A 595 9.07 -7.53 3.29
CA SER A 595 8.59 -8.39 2.20
C SER A 595 9.33 -9.74 2.14
N THR A 596 10.63 -9.75 2.44
CA THR A 596 11.45 -10.97 2.48
C THR A 596 11.06 -11.88 3.65
N ILE A 597 10.81 -11.30 4.82
CA ILE A 597 10.38 -12.06 6.01
C ILE A 597 9.02 -12.73 5.75
N VAL A 598 8.05 -11.98 5.22
CA VAL A 598 6.72 -12.51 4.88
C VAL A 598 6.82 -13.58 3.80
N ARG A 599 7.62 -13.38 2.75
CA ARG A 599 7.85 -14.39 1.71
C ARG A 599 8.48 -15.67 2.27
N LYS A 600 9.46 -15.57 3.18
CA LYS A 600 10.05 -16.74 3.87
C LYS A 600 8.99 -17.51 4.64
N PHE A 601 8.11 -16.82 5.36
CA PHE A 601 6.98 -17.45 6.04
C PHE A 601 6.09 -18.22 5.04
N LEU A 602 5.64 -17.58 3.96
CA LEU A 602 4.73 -18.22 2.99
C LEU A 602 5.37 -19.42 2.27
N LEU A 603 6.67 -19.34 1.95
CA LEU A 603 7.42 -20.46 1.36
C LEU A 603 7.48 -21.64 2.33
N GLY A 604 7.79 -21.39 3.60
CA GLY A 604 7.84 -22.42 4.63
C GLY A 604 6.48 -23.06 4.90
N ALA A 605 5.42 -22.24 4.93
CA ALA A 605 4.05 -22.70 5.05
C ALA A 605 3.67 -23.62 3.89
N THR A 606 4.04 -23.24 2.66
CA THR A 606 3.79 -24.02 1.44
C THR A 606 4.54 -25.35 1.46
N TYR A 607 5.76 -25.36 1.99
CA TYR A 607 6.54 -26.58 2.16
C TYR A 607 5.87 -27.55 3.15
N ILE A 608 5.46 -27.06 4.33
CA ILE A 608 4.76 -27.86 5.34
C ILE A 608 3.46 -28.43 4.78
N TRP A 609 2.70 -27.59 4.08
CA TRP A 609 1.46 -27.96 3.41
C TRP A 609 1.61 -29.16 2.47
N ARG A 610 2.58 -29.07 1.56
CA ARG A 610 2.80 -30.12 0.55
C ARG A 610 3.21 -31.46 1.17
N TRP A 611 4.08 -31.43 2.19
CA TRP A 611 4.47 -32.65 2.89
C TRP A 611 3.31 -33.31 3.63
N LYS A 612 2.40 -32.51 4.17
CA LYS A 612 1.17 -33.03 4.77
C LYS A 612 0.32 -33.75 3.72
N GLN A 613 0.09 -33.15 2.56
CA GLN A 613 -0.68 -33.77 1.48
C GLN A 613 -0.07 -35.11 1.04
N LEU A 614 1.26 -35.16 0.87
CA LEU A 614 1.98 -36.39 0.52
C LEU A 614 1.80 -37.49 1.56
N ARG A 615 1.78 -37.15 2.87
CA ARG A 615 1.50 -38.12 3.94
C ARG A 615 0.06 -38.62 3.96
N ALA A 616 -0.90 -37.72 3.71
CA ALA A 616 -2.32 -38.07 3.64
C ALA A 616 -2.59 -39.04 2.48
N GLN A 617 -2.01 -38.77 1.30
CA GLN A 617 -2.08 -39.64 0.12
C GLN A 617 -1.45 -41.02 0.39
N ALA A 618 -0.25 -41.06 0.97
CA ALA A 618 0.42 -42.32 1.32
C ALA A 618 -0.37 -43.16 2.35
N SER A 619 -1.10 -42.50 3.27
CA SER A 619 -1.94 -43.17 4.26
C SER A 619 -3.22 -43.74 3.63
N ALA A 620 -3.82 -43.01 2.66
CA ALA A 620 -5.00 -43.47 1.92
C ALA A 620 -4.68 -44.67 1.01
N GLU A 621 -3.52 -44.69 0.36
CA GLU A 621 -3.07 -45.84 -0.45
C GLU A 621 -2.84 -47.10 0.40
N ASN A 622 -2.28 -46.96 1.60
CA ASN A 622 -2.11 -48.08 2.53
C ASN A 622 -3.45 -48.66 3.01
N ASP A 623 -4.46 -47.81 3.25
CA ASP A 623 -5.81 -48.26 3.64
C ASP A 623 -6.54 -49.00 2.50
N THR A 624 -6.27 -48.66 1.23
CA THR A 624 -6.83 -49.39 0.08
C THR A 624 -6.17 -50.74 -0.19
N SER A 625 -4.93 -50.96 0.27
CA SER A 625 -4.18 -52.21 0.04
C SER A 625 -4.67 -53.43 0.84
N PHE A 626 -5.58 -53.23 1.80
CA PHE A 626 -6.23 -54.31 2.57
C PHE A 626 -7.58 -54.76 2.02
N ALA A 627 -8.04 -54.18 0.91
CA ALA A 627 -9.38 -54.41 0.37
C ALA A 627 -9.38 -54.83 -1.12
N SER A 628 -8.59 -55.84 -1.50
CA SER A 628 -8.92 -56.69 -2.67
C SER A 628 -8.02 -57.92 -2.75
N ASP A 629 -8.37 -58.98 -2.03
CA ASP A 629 -7.93 -60.34 -2.35
C ASP A 629 -9.19 -61.19 -2.53
N THR A 630 -9.80 -61.13 -3.72
CA THR A 630 -10.59 -62.22 -4.29
C THR A 630 -10.90 -61.95 -5.75
N THR A 631 -10.63 -62.97 -6.58
CA THR A 631 -10.97 -63.16 -8.01
C THR A 631 -10.01 -62.53 -9.01
N GLY A 632 -9.32 -63.41 -9.75
CA GLY A 632 -8.28 -63.05 -10.70
C GLY A 632 -8.69 -63.14 -12.16
N THR A 633 -7.92 -62.44 -12.99
CA THR A 633 -7.58 -62.75 -14.39
C THR A 633 -6.25 -62.06 -14.73
N PRO A 634 -5.38 -62.66 -15.57
CA PRO A 634 -4.11 -62.08 -15.98
C PRO A 634 -4.21 -61.22 -17.26
N ASP A 635 -3.16 -60.42 -17.51
CA ASP A 635 -2.87 -59.57 -18.69
C ASP A 635 -3.64 -58.23 -18.82
N VAL A 636 -3.06 -57.08 -19.20
CA VAL A 636 -1.97 -56.80 -20.17
C VAL A 636 -1.19 -55.53 -19.75
N SER A 637 0.12 -55.52 -20.02
CA SER A 637 1.07 -54.39 -19.87
C SER A 637 0.76 -53.15 -20.74
N PHE A 638 1.00 -51.94 -20.22
CA PHE A 638 1.44 -50.78 -21.02
C PHE A 638 2.38 -49.85 -20.23
N ASP A 639 3.53 -49.60 -20.88
CA ASP A 639 4.53 -48.54 -20.76
C ASP A 639 4.78 -47.79 -19.44
N THR A 640 5.94 -48.14 -18.88
CA THR A 640 6.71 -47.47 -17.85
C THR A 640 7.43 -46.23 -18.38
N THR A 641 6.87 -45.04 -18.21
CA THR A 641 7.66 -43.79 -18.14
C THR A 641 7.17 -42.77 -17.10
N ALA A 642 6.17 -43.11 -16.27
CA ALA A 642 5.91 -42.43 -15.01
C ALA A 642 6.50 -43.29 -13.89
N GLY A 643 7.65 -42.89 -13.34
CA GLY A 643 8.15 -43.51 -12.12
C GLY A 643 7.05 -43.45 -11.06
N SER A 644 6.53 -44.62 -10.67
CA SER A 644 5.38 -44.70 -9.75
C SER A 644 5.68 -43.86 -8.50
N LEU A 645 4.69 -43.14 -7.98
CA LEU A 645 4.76 -42.35 -6.74
C LEU A 645 5.40 -43.11 -5.56
N ARG A 646 5.37 -44.44 -5.60
CA ARG A 646 6.08 -45.34 -4.70
C ARG A 646 7.60 -45.10 -4.65
N GLU A 647 8.24 -44.77 -5.78
CA GLU A 647 9.67 -44.40 -5.83
C GLU A 647 9.94 -43.00 -5.26
N GLN A 648 9.00 -42.06 -5.34
CA GLN A 648 9.15 -40.73 -4.74
C GLN A 648 8.96 -40.77 -3.21
N VAL A 649 8.07 -41.62 -2.71
CA VAL A 649 7.89 -41.86 -1.26
C VAL A 649 9.02 -42.75 -0.69
N GLN A 650 9.59 -43.67 -1.48
CA GLN A 650 10.73 -44.52 -1.07
C GLN A 650 12.09 -43.84 -1.18
N ARG A 651 12.23 -42.78 -1.98
CA ARG A 651 13.34 -41.84 -1.79
C ARG A 651 13.12 -41.13 -0.47
N LYS A 652 13.71 -41.68 0.60
CA LYS A 652 13.92 -40.99 1.88
C LYS A 652 14.63 -39.65 1.61
N VAL A 653 13.88 -38.62 1.26
CA VAL A 653 14.31 -37.25 1.50
C VAL A 653 14.30 -37.15 3.02
N HIS A 654 15.48 -37.23 3.62
CA HIS A 654 15.63 -37.10 5.07
C HIS A 654 15.17 -35.69 5.48
N LEU A 655 13.90 -35.56 5.87
CA LEU A 655 13.44 -34.39 6.61
C LEU A 655 14.22 -34.30 7.91
N SER A 656 14.61 -33.10 8.31
CA SER A 656 15.14 -32.93 9.66
C SER A 656 14.07 -33.37 10.67
N SER A 657 14.47 -33.93 11.81
CA SER A 657 13.52 -34.34 12.87
C SER A 657 12.56 -33.21 13.29
N LYS A 658 13.02 -31.96 13.24
CA LYS A 658 12.21 -30.78 13.54
C LYS A 658 11.19 -30.46 12.44
N THR A 659 11.57 -30.59 11.16
CA THR A 659 10.68 -30.45 10.00
C THR A 659 9.63 -31.57 9.97
N ASP A 660 10.04 -32.81 10.23
CA ASP A 660 9.16 -33.97 10.32
C ASP A 660 8.07 -33.75 11.40
N THR A 661 8.45 -33.15 12.52
CA THR A 661 7.48 -32.78 13.56
C THR A 661 6.59 -31.60 13.15
N ALA A 662 7.10 -30.60 12.44
CA ALA A 662 6.27 -29.50 11.95
C ALA A 662 5.16 -30.00 11.01
N VAL A 663 5.52 -30.91 10.09
CA VAL A 663 4.55 -31.58 9.22
C VAL A 663 3.57 -32.43 10.03
N GLN A 664 4.04 -33.18 11.03
CA GLN A 664 3.15 -34.00 11.86
C GLN A 664 2.18 -33.14 12.69
N ARG A 665 2.60 -31.98 13.20
CA ARG A 665 1.70 -31.03 13.88
C ARG A 665 0.59 -30.54 12.97
N ALA A 666 0.95 -30.16 11.74
CA ALA A 666 -0.03 -29.77 10.74
C ALA A 666 -1.04 -30.91 10.49
N VAL A 667 -0.60 -32.17 10.47
CA VAL A 667 -1.46 -33.37 10.35
C VAL A 667 -2.39 -33.57 11.56
N ASP A 668 -1.90 -33.39 12.78
CA ASP A 668 -2.65 -33.67 14.00
C ASP A 668 -3.79 -32.67 14.25
N LEU A 669 -3.66 -31.41 13.79
CA LEU A 669 -4.71 -30.37 13.89
C LEU A 669 -6.03 -30.77 13.21
N THR A 670 -6.00 -31.71 12.26
CA THR A 670 -7.19 -32.19 11.53
C THR A 670 -8.00 -33.28 12.24
N HIS A 671 -7.48 -33.84 13.35
CA HIS A 671 -8.04 -35.07 13.95
C HIS A 671 -8.57 -34.89 15.37
N MET A 672 -8.79 -33.64 15.82
CA MET A 672 -9.31 -33.35 17.15
C MET A 672 -10.83 -33.20 17.13
N PRO A 673 -11.62 -34.13 17.69
CA PRO A 673 -13.00 -33.83 18.07
C PRO A 673 -12.99 -32.86 19.25
N ALA A 674 -14.00 -31.98 19.33
CA ALA A 674 -14.24 -31.14 20.50
C ALA A 674 -14.28 -32.01 21.77
N HIS A 675 -13.69 -31.52 22.87
CA HIS A 675 -13.62 -32.24 24.15
C HIS A 675 -15.00 -32.80 24.56
N GLY A 676 -15.16 -34.13 24.45
CA GLY A 676 -16.37 -34.85 24.85
C GLY A 676 -17.21 -35.45 23.71
N ALA A 677 -16.88 -35.21 22.43
CA ALA A 677 -17.60 -35.81 21.31
C ALA A 677 -17.10 -37.23 20.98
N PRO A 678 -17.99 -38.20 20.65
CA PRO A 678 -17.59 -39.55 20.26
C PRO A 678 -16.80 -39.53 18.93
N PRO A 679 -15.92 -40.53 18.67
CA PRO A 679 -15.18 -40.61 17.42
C PRO A 679 -16.15 -40.74 16.23
N MET A 680 -16.11 -39.78 15.30
CA MET A 680 -16.91 -39.84 14.06
C MET A 680 -16.53 -41.08 13.25
N LYS A 681 -17.55 -41.80 12.76
CA LYS A 681 -17.35 -42.84 11.74
C LYS A 681 -16.93 -42.18 10.43
N ARG A 682 -15.83 -42.64 9.83
CA ARG A 682 -15.37 -42.24 8.47
C ARG A 682 -16.53 -42.40 7.47
N ARG A 683 -17.23 -41.31 7.16
CA ARG A 683 -18.26 -41.25 6.12
C ARG A 683 -18.21 -39.90 5.39
N SER A 684 -17.14 -39.65 4.65
CA SER A 684 -17.14 -38.93 3.38
C SER A 684 -15.73 -39.03 2.78
N SER A 685 -15.62 -39.06 1.46
CA SER A 685 -14.37 -39.14 0.70
C SER A 685 -13.63 -37.80 0.58
N LEU A 686 -13.96 -36.83 1.45
CA LEU A 686 -13.48 -35.45 1.37
C LEU A 686 -12.86 -35.08 2.72
N GLN A 687 -11.53 -35.05 2.78
CA GLN A 687 -10.82 -34.41 3.89
C GLN A 687 -11.01 -32.88 3.77
N PRO A 688 -11.36 -32.17 4.85
CA PRO A 688 -11.53 -30.72 4.80
C PRO A 688 -10.20 -30.05 4.40
N PRO A 689 -10.24 -28.94 3.62
CA PRO A 689 -9.04 -28.18 3.31
C PRO A 689 -8.45 -27.63 4.61
N ILE A 690 -7.19 -27.95 4.86
CA ILE A 690 -6.48 -27.50 6.05
C ILE A 690 -5.94 -26.08 5.81
N VAL A 691 -6.04 -25.24 6.83
CA VAL A 691 -5.58 -23.84 6.80
C VAL A 691 -4.24 -23.77 7.54
N VAL A 692 -3.20 -23.19 6.93
CA VAL A 692 -2.04 -22.69 7.67
C VAL A 692 -2.52 -21.42 8.37
N ASP A 693 -2.94 -21.58 9.61
CA ASP A 693 -3.47 -20.47 10.39
C ASP A 693 -2.37 -19.46 10.75
N ASN A 694 -2.79 -18.26 11.16
CA ASN A 694 -1.91 -17.23 11.70
C ASN A 694 -1.46 -17.56 13.13
N SER A 695 -1.52 -18.82 13.55
CA SER A 695 -1.05 -19.17 14.88
C SER A 695 0.45 -18.92 14.94
N PRO A 696 0.96 -18.44 16.07
CA PRO A 696 2.39 -18.23 16.20
C PRO A 696 3.23 -19.50 16.02
N VAL A 697 2.63 -20.68 16.19
CA VAL A 697 3.27 -21.97 15.90
C VAL A 697 3.43 -22.21 14.42
N ALA A 698 2.37 -21.98 13.65
CA ALA A 698 2.41 -22.08 12.21
C ALA A 698 3.45 -21.12 11.64
N ILE A 699 3.48 -19.87 12.15
CA ILE A 699 4.50 -18.86 11.78
C ILE A 699 5.91 -19.35 12.10
N ARG A 700 6.15 -19.79 13.34
CA ARG A 700 7.47 -20.29 13.75
C ARG A 700 7.93 -21.48 12.91
N ASP A 701 7.04 -22.45 12.70
CA ASP A 701 7.34 -23.69 11.98
C ASP A 701 7.63 -23.42 10.51
N ALA A 702 6.82 -22.59 9.88
CA ALA A 702 7.02 -22.14 8.52
C ALA A 702 8.38 -21.42 8.38
N LEU A 703 8.68 -20.44 9.24
CA LEU A 703 9.98 -19.77 9.24
C LEU A 703 11.14 -20.76 9.50
N PHE A 704 10.92 -21.77 10.35
CA PHE A 704 11.93 -22.80 10.62
C PHE A 704 12.29 -23.60 9.38
N VAL A 705 11.27 -24.15 8.74
CA VAL A 705 11.37 -24.94 7.53
C VAL A 705 11.98 -24.11 6.39
N ALA A 706 11.54 -22.86 6.23
CA ALA A 706 12.07 -21.93 5.24
C ALA A 706 13.60 -21.75 5.34
N GLY A 707 14.14 -21.67 6.57
CA GLY A 707 15.57 -21.44 6.78
C GLY A 707 16.46 -22.70 6.84
N HIS A 708 15.91 -23.90 6.91
CA HIS A 708 16.68 -25.14 7.19
C HIS A 708 16.52 -26.25 6.15
N GLU A 709 15.49 -26.17 5.29
CA GLU A 709 15.25 -27.16 4.24
C GLU A 709 15.58 -26.60 2.86
N HIS A 710 15.92 -27.48 1.91
CA HIS A 710 16.22 -27.07 0.54
C HIS A 710 14.92 -26.91 -0.26
N HIS A 711 14.63 -25.69 -0.70
CA HIS A 711 13.35 -25.34 -1.33
C HIS A 711 13.34 -25.40 -2.85
N SER A 712 14.43 -25.77 -3.53
CA SER A 712 14.51 -25.70 -5.01
C SER A 712 13.48 -26.53 -5.78
N SER A 713 12.79 -27.48 -5.13
CA SER A 713 11.67 -28.23 -5.70
C SER A 713 10.27 -27.65 -5.43
N TYR A 714 10.23 -26.55 -4.68
CA TYR A 714 9.03 -25.91 -4.12
C TYR A 714 9.01 -24.39 -4.41
N ASP A 715 10.18 -23.77 -4.61
CA ASP A 715 10.34 -22.40 -5.07
C ASP A 715 10.31 -22.37 -6.61
N SER A 716 9.11 -22.30 -7.17
CA SER A 716 8.87 -22.16 -8.62
C SER A 716 9.54 -20.90 -9.19
N ALA A 717 9.62 -19.81 -8.41
CA ALA A 717 10.27 -18.56 -8.82
C ALA A 717 11.77 -18.73 -9.05
N SER A 718 12.46 -19.55 -8.25
CA SER A 718 13.90 -19.84 -8.46
C SER A 718 14.18 -20.75 -9.67
N ARG A 719 13.23 -21.60 -10.08
CA ARG A 719 13.37 -22.51 -11.24
C ARG A 719 13.25 -21.79 -12.59
N ALA A 720 12.52 -20.69 -12.65
CA ALA A 720 12.31 -19.92 -13.89
C ALA A 720 13.59 -19.29 -14.45
N TYR A 721 14.67 -19.19 -13.65
CA TYR A 721 15.99 -18.77 -14.14
C TYR A 721 16.71 -19.84 -14.98
N SER A 722 16.25 -21.09 -14.97
CA SER A 722 16.86 -22.18 -15.72
C SER A 722 15.81 -23.06 -16.43
N TYR A 723 15.22 -22.55 -17.51
CA TYR A 723 14.86 -23.27 -18.75
C TYR A 723 13.76 -22.51 -19.50
N ASP A 724 14.10 -22.03 -20.70
CA ASP A 724 13.15 -21.47 -21.66
C ASP A 724 12.94 -22.48 -22.80
N ARG A 725 11.69 -22.90 -23.04
CA ARG A 725 11.11 -23.10 -24.39
C ARG A 725 9.68 -23.68 -24.36
N LYS A 726 8.77 -22.89 -24.93
CA LYS A 726 7.61 -23.22 -25.81
C LYS A 726 6.19 -23.37 -25.24
N ASN A 727 5.33 -22.59 -25.92
CA ASN A 727 3.91 -22.74 -26.28
C ASN A 727 2.83 -22.13 -25.37
N LEU A 728 2.18 -21.11 -25.94
CA LEU A 728 0.91 -20.47 -25.55
C LEU A 728 -0.28 -21.35 -25.98
N ASN A 729 -1.38 -21.35 -25.20
CA ASN A 729 -2.72 -20.92 -25.65
C ASN A 729 -3.82 -21.11 -24.59
N ASP A 730 -4.79 -20.17 -24.65
CA ASP A 730 -6.22 -20.21 -24.30
C ASP A 730 -6.74 -19.62 -22.97
N ASN A 731 -7.79 -18.80 -23.15
CA ASN A 731 -8.49 -17.94 -22.18
C ASN A 731 -9.43 -18.69 -21.22
N VAL A 732 -9.69 -18.05 -20.08
CA VAL A 732 -10.39 -18.56 -18.89
C VAL A 732 -11.69 -17.80 -18.66
N SER A 733 -12.79 -18.53 -18.41
CA SER A 733 -13.95 -18.04 -17.64
C SER A 733 -14.06 -18.85 -16.35
N VAL A 734 -14.21 -18.21 -15.18
CA VAL A 734 -14.17 -18.90 -13.87
C VAL A 734 -15.58 -19.14 -13.32
N ASP A 735 -15.92 -20.43 -13.19
CA ASP A 735 -16.98 -20.97 -12.33
C ASP A 735 -16.38 -21.30 -10.96
N THR A 736 -16.96 -20.76 -9.88
CA THR A 736 -16.49 -20.94 -8.50
C THR A 736 -16.49 -22.39 -8.02
N LYS A 737 -17.22 -23.31 -8.66
CA LYS A 737 -17.13 -24.75 -8.36
C LYS A 737 -15.93 -25.44 -9.02
N ALA A 738 -15.37 -24.86 -10.08
CA ALA A 738 -14.16 -25.36 -10.72
C ALA A 738 -12.89 -24.97 -9.94
N VAL A 739 -12.94 -23.90 -9.13
CA VAL A 739 -11.81 -23.41 -8.30
C VAL A 739 -11.43 -24.42 -7.20
N GLU A 740 -12.43 -25.04 -6.55
CA GLU A 740 -12.17 -26.16 -5.63
C GLU A 740 -11.66 -27.42 -6.35
N GLN A 741 -12.06 -27.61 -7.60
CA GLN A 741 -11.68 -28.77 -8.40
C GLN A 741 -10.25 -28.65 -8.96
N GLN A 742 -9.81 -27.43 -9.30
CA GLN A 742 -8.41 -27.14 -9.72
C GLN A 742 -7.43 -27.26 -8.56
N ALA A 743 -7.80 -26.81 -7.34
CA ALA A 743 -7.04 -27.09 -6.11
C ALA A 743 -6.87 -28.59 -5.84
N ARG A 744 -7.78 -29.43 -6.35
CA ARG A 744 -7.73 -30.90 -6.25
C ARG A 744 -7.00 -31.60 -7.41
N GLN A 745 -6.77 -30.94 -8.55
CA GLN A 745 -6.32 -31.63 -9.79
C GLN A 745 -5.02 -31.11 -10.43
N GLY A 746 -4.36 -30.10 -9.88
CA GLY A 746 -2.94 -29.86 -10.13
C GLY A 746 -2.62 -28.62 -10.95
N ALA A 747 -2.24 -27.57 -10.24
CA ALA A 747 -1.08 -26.71 -10.50
C ALA A 747 -0.91 -25.84 -9.24
N ASP A 748 0.20 -26.05 -8.55
CA ASP A 748 0.70 -25.35 -7.35
C ASP A 748 -0.06 -25.55 -6.01
N ASN A 749 0.42 -26.54 -5.23
CA ASN A 749 0.05 -26.82 -3.84
C ASN A 749 0.55 -25.70 -2.88
N LEU A 750 -0.03 -24.50 -2.97
CA LEU A 750 0.33 -23.34 -2.14
C LEU A 750 -0.24 -23.44 -0.72
N ALA A 751 0.36 -22.71 0.23
CA ALA A 751 -0.20 -22.53 1.56
C ALA A 751 -1.54 -21.81 1.52
N VAL A 752 -2.51 -22.30 2.32
CA VAL A 752 -3.76 -21.59 2.59
C VAL A 752 -3.59 -20.76 3.86
N VAL A 753 -3.77 -19.44 3.80
CA VAL A 753 -3.56 -18.49 4.90
C VAL A 753 -4.85 -17.77 5.30
N LEU A 754 -4.90 -17.27 6.54
CA LEU A 754 -6.11 -16.68 7.11
C LEU A 754 -5.76 -15.44 7.95
N ALA A 755 -5.87 -14.24 7.36
CA ALA A 755 -5.70 -12.96 8.06
C ALA A 755 -6.93 -12.62 8.92
N MET A 756 -6.73 -12.44 10.23
CA MET A 756 -7.79 -12.11 11.19
C MET A 756 -7.28 -11.13 12.25
N ALA A 757 -8.10 -10.13 12.55
CA ALA A 757 -7.97 -9.28 13.73
C ALA A 757 -8.25 -10.09 15.01
N ASP A 758 -7.63 -9.73 16.14
CA ASP A 758 -7.85 -10.39 17.43
C ASP A 758 -8.26 -9.47 18.58
N GLY A 759 -8.59 -8.21 18.27
CA GLY A 759 -9.08 -7.22 19.22
C GLY A 759 -7.97 -6.66 20.11
N ARG A 760 -6.71 -6.71 19.65
CA ARG A 760 -5.56 -6.17 20.37
C ARG A 760 -5.52 -4.66 20.35
N LEU A 761 -6.20 -4.00 19.42
CA LEU A 761 -6.24 -2.54 19.32
C LEU A 761 -7.69 -2.06 19.46
N VAL A 762 -8.01 -1.44 20.59
CA VAL A 762 -9.40 -1.10 20.95
C VAL A 762 -9.55 0.40 21.15
N ASP A 763 -10.44 1.01 20.37
CA ASP A 763 -10.91 2.38 20.61
C ASP A 763 -12.10 2.37 21.57
N SER A 764 -11.84 2.77 22.82
CA SER A 764 -12.83 2.82 23.89
C SER A 764 -13.98 3.79 23.64
N ALA A 765 -13.79 4.85 22.84
CA ALA A 765 -14.86 5.81 22.51
C ALA A 765 -15.87 5.24 21.50
N ARG A 766 -15.43 4.31 20.63
CA ARG A 766 -16.31 3.62 19.67
C ARG A 766 -16.95 2.36 20.25
N ALA A 767 -16.38 1.81 21.33
CA ALA A 767 -16.88 0.61 22.00
C ALA A 767 -17.97 0.89 23.06
N SER A 768 -18.18 2.16 23.44
CA SER A 768 -19.08 2.60 24.53
C SER A 768 -20.48 2.97 24.08
#